data_AF-A0A3L6KZC6-F1
#
_entry.id   AF-A0A3L6KZC6-F1
#
_cell.length_a   1.000
_cell.length_b   1.000
_cell.length_c   1.000
_cell.angle_alpha   90.00
_cell.angle_beta   90.00
_cell.angle_gamma   90.00
#
_symmetry.space_group_name_H-M   'P 1'
#
loop_
_entity.id
_entity.type
_entity.pdbx_description
1 polymer ?
#
loop_
_entity_poly.entity_id
_entity_poly.type
_entity_poly.pdbx_seq_one_letter_code
_entity_poly.pdbx_strand_id
1 'polypeptide(L)'
;MYSYFCFSSMQVQDKKIHLNIMVKVLCLHGFGQTGEIFEHQLNRLCVKLSSVAEFYFVDAPYPLPHDHTGSNSIATYSWCRQPCGEEPSEADDDYSIGDAVVKRHMAAEGMRYDVILGFSQGGLVAARYVMLRELHGGDGYGPPLKGLILAATPDPRRTFPGLASGFKDSARYDAENDGFLGPLPSLHIVGRKDGVVDPAESASFADACRPHADVLWHEHAHSFPTLQNIVMSLKSFFERIAQRNPGNDGGDSTLTAACEEELEMISCVYGEECVHRGKMTTVSLPLLLNCADGDLEGSPLAALRLCVALSKGYPAEIPKFDIVGGPSNHHVFYERWRAKLVSDTTAFMREGPEGKSGMLLPAIMFTGEQAVGALDFLKSVFAEGGEMHDSAGVATGEQWKERKVNDWLWEEDDSEGARSACIAESHRRAQEVLAGGSPSFRPYGRGDCEGGGCYDAGGRGRSLEFTIGLVGKPSAGKSTFYNAVTNPDNESKAARVAAFPFTTIEPNVGCGFGPIFCPCSLSQPSPSSTGQCGAKYGHVTTFGAPHRRHPIVVKDVAGLVQGAYRGRGKGNRFLNDLCDADVLVHIVDGAGATYADGSACAPGEGSTFDDIMWVRGELHSWIYDNLRAQWAAVVRKPLKIRTVFTGYHSPPSSIDALLRCLGISTEVELVRRLPAWGGAELHLLVATFVHLRFPIVVALNKADMRCATDKLICTLKERYPNETLVQMSAKMECNLLFLRQVGAVRYVPGDHSFEEVDGAPANVTDAVRKRAMKALVELREFFSPMHPDTTTGVQAVLAAALSLCPGHLVYPVDAIERPLNSFPHCFPFRGGTCAGEVFDALLRSNLLDGKLVRFEAVDTKYLVEGGEVSVLKRDTVLPGRHVVVRVLSTKRHLVAQKREGKECMLGVGPKV
;
A
#
# COMPACT_ATOMS: atom_id res chain seq x y z
N MET A 1 -3.40 -76.68 9.23
CA MET A 1 -1.94 -76.81 9.40
C MET A 1 -1.30 -75.84 8.41
N TYR A 2 -0.69 -74.76 8.94
CA TYR A 2 0.22 -73.76 8.32
C TYR A 2 0.03 -73.41 6.81
N SER A 3 -0.47 -72.22 6.48
CA SER A 3 0.25 -70.91 6.38
C SER A 3 1.20 -70.84 5.18
N TYR A 4 0.96 -69.88 4.28
CA TYR A 4 1.89 -68.83 3.83
C TYR A 4 1.36 -68.19 2.53
N PHE A 5 0.88 -66.95 2.64
CA PHE A 5 0.75 -66.01 1.52
C PHE A 5 2.04 -65.17 1.47
N CYS A 6 2.65 -65.04 0.30
CA CYS A 6 3.78 -64.14 0.05
C CYS A 6 3.29 -62.99 -0.85
N PHE A 7 3.49 -61.76 -0.37
CA PHE A 7 3.14 -60.48 -0.99
C PHE A 7 4.18 -60.07 -2.05
N SER A 8 3.73 -59.42 -3.12
CA SER A 8 4.57 -58.59 -4.01
C SER A 8 4.04 -57.16 -4.05
N SER A 9 4.95 -56.22 -4.33
CA SER A 9 5.06 -54.85 -3.84
C SER A 9 3.93 -53.87 -4.14
N MET A 10 3.48 -53.14 -3.11
CA MET A 10 2.87 -51.81 -3.21
C MET A 10 3.72 -50.83 -2.39
N GLN A 11 4.25 -49.78 -3.04
CA GLN A 11 4.77 -48.61 -2.34
C GLN A 11 3.58 -47.82 -1.76
N VAL A 12 3.44 -47.88 -0.43
CA VAL A 12 2.53 -47.06 0.35
C VAL A 12 3.27 -45.76 0.71
N GLN A 13 2.73 -44.62 0.27
CA GLN A 13 3.07 -43.33 0.87
C GLN A 13 2.46 -43.27 2.27
N ASP A 14 3.30 -43.28 3.30
CA ASP A 14 2.89 -43.05 4.68
C ASP A 14 2.41 -41.60 4.87
N LYS A 15 1.08 -41.41 4.87
CA LYS A 15 0.44 -40.22 5.45
C LYS A 15 0.53 -40.32 6.97
N LYS A 16 1.49 -39.62 7.59
CA LYS A 16 1.40 -39.27 9.02
C LYS A 16 0.17 -38.39 9.23
N ILE A 17 -0.83 -38.92 9.93
CA ILE A 17 -1.96 -38.16 10.46
C ILE A 17 -1.42 -37.30 11.61
N HIS A 18 -1.08 -36.03 11.35
CA HIS A 18 -0.90 -35.05 12.41
C HIS A 18 -2.29 -34.62 12.91
N LEU A 19 -2.63 -34.99 14.15
CA LEU A 19 -3.69 -34.30 14.88
C LEU A 19 -3.24 -32.83 15.07
N ASN A 20 -3.85 -31.90 14.33
CA ASN A 20 -3.61 -30.47 14.50
C ASN A 20 -4.21 -30.03 15.85
N ILE A 21 -3.38 -29.93 16.89
CA ILE A 21 -3.76 -29.30 18.16
C ILE A 21 -3.71 -27.78 17.94
N MET A 22 -4.87 -27.13 17.90
CA MET A 22 -5.00 -25.67 17.78
C MET A 22 -4.73 -24.99 19.12
N VAL A 23 -3.87 -23.96 19.14
CA VAL A 23 -3.56 -23.18 20.35
C VAL A 23 -4.68 -22.19 20.65
N LYS A 24 -5.24 -22.21 21.86
CA LYS A 24 -6.28 -21.24 22.26
C LYS A 24 -5.66 -20.00 22.90
N VAL A 25 -5.98 -18.81 22.38
CA VAL A 25 -5.37 -17.53 22.76
C VAL A 25 -6.43 -16.56 23.31
N LEU A 26 -6.28 -16.16 24.58
CA LEU A 26 -7.11 -15.12 25.20
C LEU A 26 -6.50 -13.73 24.93
N CYS A 27 -7.27 -12.81 24.36
CA CYS A 27 -6.82 -11.50 23.90
C CYS A 27 -7.36 -10.38 24.78
N LEU A 28 -6.47 -9.62 25.41
CA LEU A 28 -6.77 -8.50 26.32
C LEU A 28 -6.41 -7.17 25.64
N HIS A 29 -7.42 -6.31 25.42
CA HIS A 29 -7.24 -5.03 24.71
C HIS A 29 -6.57 -3.94 25.56
N GLY A 30 -6.15 -2.83 24.93
CA GLY A 30 -5.57 -1.67 25.62
C GLY A 30 -6.63 -0.70 26.17
N PHE A 31 -6.17 0.38 26.82
CA PHE A 31 -7.05 1.45 27.32
C PHE A 31 -7.88 2.09 26.18
N GLY A 32 -9.15 2.43 26.45
CA GLY A 32 -9.99 3.16 25.50
C GLY A 32 -10.48 2.30 24.32
N GLN A 33 -10.62 1.00 24.52
CA GLN A 33 -11.05 0.04 23.48
C GLN A 33 -12.13 -0.91 23.99
N THR A 34 -12.71 -1.68 23.08
CA THR A 34 -13.54 -2.86 23.36
C THR A 34 -12.86 -4.10 22.78
N GLY A 35 -13.24 -5.28 23.23
CA GLY A 35 -12.84 -6.57 22.67
C GLY A 35 -13.18 -6.67 21.18
N GLU A 36 -14.35 -6.16 20.76
CA GLU A 36 -14.77 -6.12 19.35
C GLU A 36 -13.87 -5.20 18.50
N ILE A 37 -13.51 -4.02 19.03
CA ILE A 37 -12.57 -3.11 18.36
C ILE A 37 -11.20 -3.78 18.21
N PHE A 38 -10.74 -4.47 19.25
CA PHE A 38 -9.45 -5.15 19.26
C PHE A 38 -9.43 -6.38 18.32
N GLU A 39 -10.53 -7.13 18.27
CA GLU A 39 -10.75 -8.20 17.29
C GLU A 39 -10.69 -7.67 15.86
N HIS A 40 -11.36 -6.55 15.60
CA HIS A 40 -11.33 -5.93 14.28
C HIS A 40 -9.91 -5.49 13.87
N GLN A 41 -9.14 -4.94 14.81
CA GLN A 41 -7.74 -4.55 14.56
C GLN A 41 -6.85 -5.77 14.26
N LEU A 42 -7.07 -6.90 14.94
CA LEU A 42 -6.29 -8.12 14.77
C LEU A 42 -6.84 -9.10 13.72
N ASN A 43 -8.01 -8.86 13.13
CA ASN A 43 -8.69 -9.81 12.24
C ASN A 43 -7.78 -10.37 11.13
N ARG A 44 -6.98 -9.53 10.47
CA ARG A 44 -6.05 -9.99 9.42
C ARG A 44 -4.97 -10.94 9.95
N LEU A 45 -4.53 -10.73 11.18
CA LEU A 45 -3.56 -11.57 11.87
C LEU A 45 -4.22 -12.88 12.30
N CYS A 46 -5.43 -12.82 12.86
CA CYS A 46 -6.23 -13.99 13.22
C CYS A 46 -6.48 -14.90 12.00
N VAL A 47 -6.88 -14.33 10.86
CA VAL A 47 -7.08 -15.08 9.60
C VAL A 47 -5.79 -15.76 9.13
N LYS A 48 -4.63 -15.09 9.24
CA LYS A 48 -3.34 -15.68 8.82
C LYS A 48 -2.86 -16.78 9.77
N LEU A 49 -3.28 -16.74 11.03
CA LEU A 49 -2.88 -17.68 12.07
C LEU A 49 -3.97 -18.71 12.38
N SER A 50 -5.08 -18.72 11.63
CA SER A 50 -6.22 -19.62 11.84
C SER A 50 -5.89 -21.09 11.64
N SER A 51 -4.73 -21.41 11.07
CA SER A 51 -4.24 -22.79 10.94
C SER A 51 -3.49 -23.30 12.17
N VAL A 52 -3.12 -22.42 13.11
CA VAL A 52 -2.30 -22.74 14.29
C VAL A 52 -2.90 -22.24 15.62
N ALA A 53 -3.75 -21.22 15.59
CA ALA A 53 -4.31 -20.61 16.79
C ALA A 53 -5.77 -20.16 16.61
N GLU A 54 -6.54 -20.20 17.69
CA GLU A 54 -7.91 -19.69 17.83
C GLU A 54 -7.91 -18.55 18.86
N PHE A 55 -8.49 -17.39 18.51
CA PHE A 55 -8.39 -16.16 19.29
C PHE A 55 -9.73 -15.81 19.93
N TYR A 56 -9.70 -15.38 21.19
CA TYR A 56 -10.88 -15.03 21.97
C TYR A 56 -10.69 -13.67 22.63
N PHE A 57 -11.59 -12.73 22.35
CA PHE A 57 -11.47 -11.34 22.78
C PHE A 57 -12.42 -11.06 23.95
N VAL A 58 -11.94 -10.31 24.94
CA VAL A 58 -12.71 -10.00 26.15
C VAL A 58 -12.68 -8.50 26.45
N ASP A 59 -13.80 -7.97 26.92
CA ASP A 59 -13.93 -6.58 27.36
C ASP A 59 -13.38 -6.37 28.77
N ALA A 60 -12.76 -5.22 28.98
CA ALA A 60 -12.34 -4.76 30.29
C ALA A 60 -13.55 -4.30 31.15
N PRO A 61 -13.47 -4.35 32.48
CA PRO A 61 -14.63 -4.16 33.36
C PRO A 61 -15.09 -2.72 33.55
N TYR A 62 -14.23 -1.71 33.33
CA TYR A 62 -14.56 -0.32 33.66
C TYR A 62 -14.93 0.48 32.41
N PRO A 63 -16.19 0.91 32.23
CA PRO A 63 -16.56 1.83 31.15
C PRO A 63 -15.95 3.21 31.41
N LEU A 64 -15.37 3.81 30.38
CA LEU A 64 -14.82 5.16 30.43
C LEU A 64 -15.91 6.20 30.13
N PRO A 65 -15.90 7.36 30.82
CA PRO A 65 -16.88 8.42 30.59
C PRO A 65 -16.76 8.99 29.17
N HIS A 66 -17.90 9.33 28.58
CA HIS A 66 -17.98 9.91 27.24
C HIS A 66 -17.39 11.33 27.24
N ASP A 67 -16.28 11.56 26.55
CA ASP A 67 -15.85 12.91 26.21
C ASP A 67 -16.93 13.56 25.32
N HIS A 68 -17.51 14.65 25.81
CA HIS A 68 -18.67 15.31 25.21
C HIS A 68 -18.39 15.84 23.79
N THR A 69 -19.15 15.36 22.78
CA THR A 69 -20.16 16.12 22.00
C THR A 69 -20.69 15.26 20.83
N GLY A 70 -21.76 14.49 21.05
CA GLY A 70 -22.47 13.74 19.99
C GLY A 70 -23.17 12.51 20.55
N SER A 71 -24.47 12.32 20.30
CA SER A 71 -25.30 11.33 21.01
C SER A 71 -25.13 9.87 20.58
N ASN A 72 -24.00 9.48 19.98
CA ASN A 72 -23.77 8.12 19.45
C ASN A 72 -22.32 7.61 19.67
N SER A 73 -21.65 8.00 20.76
CA SER A 73 -20.33 7.48 21.12
C SER A 73 -20.40 6.03 21.63
N ILE A 74 -19.61 5.13 21.06
CA ILE A 74 -19.41 3.75 21.54
C ILE A 74 -18.75 3.80 22.92
N ALA A 75 -19.28 3.06 23.90
CA ALA A 75 -18.65 2.93 25.21
C ALA A 75 -17.33 2.15 25.09
N THR A 76 -16.23 2.72 25.60
CA THR A 76 -14.91 2.08 25.63
C THR A 76 -14.50 1.75 27.05
N TYR A 77 -13.59 0.80 27.25
CA TYR A 77 -13.30 0.25 28.57
C TYR A 77 -11.82 0.36 28.99
N SER A 78 -11.60 0.24 30.30
CA SER A 78 -10.30 0.19 30.98
C SER A 78 -10.24 -1.01 31.93
N TRP A 79 -9.04 -1.59 32.09
CA TRP A 79 -8.78 -2.72 33.00
C TRP A 79 -8.60 -2.31 34.46
N CYS A 80 -8.32 -1.04 34.72
CA CYS A 80 -8.23 -0.48 36.06
C CYS A 80 -9.20 0.68 36.25
N ARG A 81 -9.54 0.94 37.52
CA ARG A 81 -10.37 2.08 37.92
C ARG A 81 -9.61 3.38 37.66
N GLN A 82 -10.30 4.42 37.21
CA GLN A 82 -9.70 5.76 37.10
C GLN A 82 -9.82 6.50 38.44
N PRO A 83 -8.78 7.24 38.88
CA PRO A 83 -8.84 8.04 40.09
C PRO A 83 -9.80 9.21 39.90
N CYS A 84 -10.96 9.16 40.55
CA CYS A 84 -11.93 10.25 40.61
C CYS A 84 -11.48 11.29 41.65
N GLY A 85 -10.43 12.06 41.36
CA GLY A 85 -10.11 13.31 42.08
C GLY A 85 -9.83 13.24 43.60
N GLU A 86 -9.83 12.07 44.23
CA GLU A 86 -9.39 11.86 45.62
C GLU A 86 -8.03 11.14 45.62
N GLU A 87 -7.14 11.51 46.54
CA GLU A 87 -5.82 10.88 46.65
C GLU A 87 -5.96 9.36 46.89
N PRO A 88 -5.25 8.51 46.13
CA PRO A 88 -5.36 7.06 46.29
C PRO A 88 -4.89 6.64 47.69
N SER A 89 -5.71 5.89 48.43
CA SER A 89 -5.23 5.17 49.61
C SER A 89 -4.32 4.04 49.15
N GLU A 90 -3.17 3.82 49.81
CA GLU A 90 -2.19 2.76 49.48
C GLU A 90 -2.77 1.32 49.50
N ALA A 91 -4.04 1.13 49.87
CA ALA A 91 -4.69 -0.16 50.05
C ALA A 91 -5.65 -0.58 48.92
N ASP A 92 -5.99 0.28 47.96
CA ASP A 92 -6.92 -0.06 46.87
C ASP A 92 -6.14 -0.48 45.60
N ASP A 93 -6.10 -1.77 45.29
CA ASP A 93 -5.53 -2.30 44.04
C ASP A 93 -6.51 -2.08 42.88
N ASP A 94 -6.28 -1.02 42.10
CA ASP A 94 -7.14 -0.56 41.00
C ASP A 94 -7.38 -1.62 39.89
N TYR A 95 -6.56 -2.68 39.83
CA TYR A 95 -6.65 -3.76 38.83
C TYR A 95 -7.42 -5.00 39.31
N SER A 96 -7.79 -5.08 40.59
CA SER A 96 -8.42 -6.27 41.20
C SER A 96 -9.69 -6.78 40.48
N ILE A 97 -10.54 -5.88 39.99
CA ILE A 97 -11.73 -6.26 39.19
C ILE A 97 -11.33 -6.80 37.81
N GLY A 98 -10.31 -6.21 37.17
CA GLY A 98 -9.75 -6.72 35.92
C GLY A 98 -9.17 -8.13 36.08
N ASP A 99 -8.45 -8.37 37.17
CA ASP A 99 -7.93 -9.69 37.52
C ASP A 99 -9.06 -10.72 37.69
N ALA A 100 -10.18 -10.33 38.33
CA ALA A 100 -11.34 -11.18 38.51
C ALA A 100 -12.01 -11.56 37.17
N VAL A 101 -12.06 -10.65 36.20
CA VAL A 101 -12.57 -10.92 34.84
C VAL A 101 -11.69 -11.96 34.14
N VAL A 102 -10.37 -11.75 34.12
CA VAL A 102 -9.44 -12.71 33.49
C VAL A 102 -9.50 -14.07 34.19
N LYS A 103 -9.51 -14.10 35.53
CA LYS A 103 -9.65 -15.34 36.31
C LYS A 103 -10.94 -16.09 35.97
N ARG A 104 -12.07 -15.39 35.82
CA ARG A 104 -13.35 -16.00 35.44
C ARG A 104 -13.30 -16.62 34.04
N HIS A 105 -12.71 -15.92 33.08
CA HIS A 105 -12.53 -16.46 31.71
C HIS A 105 -11.61 -17.69 31.70
N MET A 106 -10.51 -17.64 32.46
CA MET A 106 -9.55 -18.74 32.59
C MET A 106 -10.13 -19.97 33.30
N ALA A 107 -11.16 -19.80 34.14
CA ALA A 107 -11.82 -20.87 34.89
C ALA A 107 -13.12 -21.39 34.25
N ALA A 108 -13.55 -20.83 33.11
CA ALA A 108 -14.80 -21.22 32.46
C ALA A 108 -14.74 -22.66 31.91
N GLU A 109 -15.72 -23.49 32.27
CA GLU A 109 -15.79 -24.89 31.84
C GLU A 109 -15.80 -25.00 30.30
N GLY A 110 -14.90 -25.81 29.75
CA GLY A 110 -14.75 -26.02 28.29
C GLY A 110 -13.83 -25.03 27.57
N MET A 111 -13.34 -23.98 28.25
CA MET A 111 -12.52 -22.92 27.66
C MET A 111 -11.16 -22.82 28.37
N ARG A 112 -10.24 -23.75 28.06
CA ARG A 112 -8.86 -23.69 28.56
C ARG A 112 -7.98 -22.97 27.54
N TYR A 113 -7.49 -21.79 27.91
CA TYR A 113 -6.56 -21.02 27.10
C TYR A 113 -5.12 -21.47 27.33
N ASP A 114 -4.35 -21.60 26.24
CA ASP A 114 -2.94 -21.96 26.27
C ASP A 114 -2.05 -20.72 26.40
N VAL A 115 -2.48 -19.61 25.79
CA VAL A 115 -1.71 -18.36 25.71
C VAL A 115 -2.61 -17.17 26.04
N ILE A 116 -2.06 -16.16 26.75
CA ILE A 116 -2.66 -14.83 26.84
C ILE A 116 -1.87 -13.86 25.97
N LEU A 117 -2.58 -13.10 25.15
CA LEU A 117 -2.07 -11.97 24.36
C LEU A 117 -2.63 -10.68 24.94
N GLY A 118 -1.75 -9.83 25.47
CA GLY A 118 -2.14 -8.53 26.00
C GLY A 118 -1.53 -7.38 25.19
N PHE A 119 -2.35 -6.36 24.91
CA PHE A 119 -1.90 -5.10 24.32
C PHE A 119 -2.01 -3.96 25.33
N SER A 120 -0.95 -3.16 25.50
CA SER A 120 -0.94 -2.00 26.39
C SER A 120 -1.38 -2.38 27.82
N GLN A 121 -2.42 -1.74 28.35
CA GLN A 121 -3.00 -2.06 29.66
C GLN A 121 -3.40 -3.55 29.79
N GLY A 122 -3.89 -4.19 28.73
CA GLY A 122 -4.21 -5.63 28.75
C GLY A 122 -2.97 -6.51 28.94
N GLY A 123 -1.78 -6.06 28.53
CA GLY A 123 -0.52 -6.73 28.81
C GLY A 123 -0.12 -6.71 30.29
N LEU A 124 -0.44 -5.62 31.01
CA LEU A 124 -0.23 -5.53 32.45
C LEU A 124 -1.07 -6.57 33.19
N VAL A 125 -2.36 -6.71 32.83
CA VAL A 125 -3.26 -7.72 33.42
C VAL A 125 -2.79 -9.13 33.11
N ALA A 126 -2.30 -9.37 31.88
CA ALA A 126 -1.76 -10.67 31.48
C ALA A 126 -0.54 -11.07 32.33
N ALA A 127 0.37 -10.14 32.60
CA ALA A 127 1.52 -10.37 33.47
C ALA A 127 1.11 -10.57 34.93
N ARG A 128 0.18 -9.74 35.44
CA ARG A 128 -0.38 -9.88 36.80
C ARG A 128 -1.01 -11.25 37.04
N TYR A 129 -1.71 -11.81 36.05
CA TYR A 129 -2.29 -13.14 36.15
C TYR A 129 -1.22 -14.21 36.47
N VAL A 130 -0.07 -14.15 35.80
CA VAL A 130 1.06 -15.07 36.05
C VAL A 130 1.58 -14.89 37.48
N MET A 131 1.76 -13.64 37.90
CA MET A 131 2.32 -13.32 39.22
C MET A 131 1.39 -13.75 40.36
N LEU A 132 0.10 -13.41 40.25
CA LEU A 132 -0.93 -13.78 41.22
C LEU A 132 -1.13 -15.29 41.28
N ARG A 133 -1.00 -15.99 40.15
CA ARG A 133 -1.10 -17.45 40.12
C ARG A 133 -0.02 -18.11 40.98
N GLU A 134 1.24 -17.73 40.82
CA GLU A 134 2.32 -18.29 41.63
C GLU A 134 2.18 -17.94 43.12
N LEU A 135 1.82 -16.69 43.42
CA LEU A 135 1.58 -16.23 44.80
C LEU A 135 0.47 -17.00 45.54
N HIS A 136 -0.55 -17.47 44.82
CA HIS A 136 -1.67 -18.24 45.38
C HIS A 136 -1.49 -19.77 45.26
N GLY A 137 -0.24 -20.24 45.10
CA GLY A 137 0.09 -21.67 45.10
C GLY A 137 -0.17 -22.38 43.77
N GLY A 138 -0.16 -21.65 42.65
CA GLY A 138 -0.27 -22.20 41.30
C GLY A 138 -1.70 -22.59 40.95
N ASP A 139 -2.17 -23.72 41.48
CA ASP A 139 -3.44 -24.32 41.07
C ASP A 139 -4.67 -23.69 41.76
N GLY A 140 -4.46 -22.92 42.83
CA GLY A 140 -5.53 -22.24 43.57
C GLY A 140 -6.11 -20.98 42.89
N TYR A 141 -5.39 -20.40 41.91
CA TYR A 141 -5.80 -19.16 41.26
C TYR A 141 -6.40 -19.36 39.86
N GLY A 142 -5.83 -20.28 39.07
CA GLY A 142 -6.28 -20.57 37.71
C GLY A 142 -5.30 -21.51 36.98
N PRO A 143 -5.69 -22.01 35.78
CA PRO A 143 -4.86 -22.99 35.07
C PRO A 143 -3.51 -22.39 34.61
N PRO A 144 -2.46 -23.22 34.48
CA PRO A 144 -1.17 -22.76 33.98
C PRO A 144 -1.26 -22.34 32.50
N LEU A 145 -0.53 -21.28 32.16
CA LEU A 145 -0.30 -20.86 30.78
C LEU A 145 0.87 -21.63 30.18
N LYS A 146 0.80 -21.85 28.86
CA LYS A 146 1.93 -22.40 28.09
C LYS A 146 2.80 -21.29 27.51
N GLY A 147 2.26 -20.09 27.30
CA GLY A 147 3.02 -18.92 26.82
C GLY A 147 2.30 -17.59 27.06
N LEU A 148 3.04 -16.49 26.89
CA LEU A 148 2.56 -15.12 27.08
C LEU A 148 2.99 -14.22 25.90
N ILE A 149 2.10 -13.39 25.38
CA ILE A 149 2.41 -12.41 24.33
C ILE A 149 2.08 -11.02 24.84
N LEU A 150 3.07 -10.12 24.84
CA LEU A 150 2.95 -8.76 25.35
C LEU A 150 3.29 -7.77 24.24
N ALA A 151 2.36 -6.91 23.87
CA ALA A 151 2.56 -5.89 22.85
C ALA A 151 2.38 -4.50 23.45
N ALA A 152 3.35 -3.60 23.20
CA ALA A 152 3.33 -2.23 23.68
C ALA A 152 2.97 -2.11 25.19
N THR A 153 3.51 -3.02 26.01
CA THR A 153 3.11 -3.20 27.41
C THR A 153 4.12 -2.50 28.33
N PRO A 154 3.67 -1.65 29.28
CA PRO A 154 4.56 -1.06 30.30
C PRO A 154 5.20 -2.13 31.20
N ASP A 155 6.27 -1.81 31.93
CA ASP A 155 7.00 -2.79 32.74
C ASP A 155 6.18 -3.12 34.00
N PRO A 156 5.61 -4.34 34.12
CA PRO A 156 4.76 -4.71 35.25
C PRO A 156 5.50 -4.61 36.60
N ARG A 157 6.83 -4.69 36.62
CA ARG A 157 7.63 -4.54 37.85
C ARG A 157 7.66 -3.12 38.35
N ARG A 158 7.56 -2.14 37.44
CA ARG A 158 7.47 -0.72 37.77
C ARG A 158 6.05 -0.33 38.10
N THR A 159 5.07 -0.89 37.39
CA THR A 159 3.65 -0.62 37.64
C THR A 159 3.17 -1.25 38.95
N PHE A 160 3.67 -2.43 39.33
CA PHE A 160 3.25 -3.16 40.53
C PHE A 160 4.44 -3.59 41.41
N PRO A 161 5.17 -2.65 42.02
CA PRO A 161 6.40 -2.96 42.74
C PRO A 161 6.20 -3.94 43.90
N GLY A 162 5.10 -3.80 44.67
CA GLY A 162 4.78 -4.71 45.78
C GLY A 162 4.38 -6.11 45.33
N LEU A 163 3.64 -6.22 44.22
CA LEU A 163 3.30 -7.52 43.64
C LEU A 163 4.55 -8.19 43.05
N ALA A 164 5.43 -7.42 42.41
CA ALA A 164 6.67 -7.89 41.83
C ALA A 164 7.69 -8.36 42.86
N SER A 165 7.81 -7.66 43.99
CA SER A 165 8.66 -8.12 45.10
C SER A 165 8.12 -9.43 45.69
N GLY A 166 6.82 -9.49 46.02
CA GLY A 166 6.22 -10.71 46.56
C GLY A 166 6.30 -11.89 45.59
N PHE A 167 6.13 -11.65 44.30
CA PHE A 167 6.29 -12.68 43.26
C PHE A 167 7.73 -13.18 43.17
N LYS A 168 8.71 -12.29 43.22
CA LYS A 168 10.13 -12.68 43.24
C LYS A 168 10.49 -13.51 44.47
N ASP A 169 9.93 -13.17 45.63
CA ASP A 169 10.17 -13.90 46.89
C ASP A 169 9.45 -15.26 46.92
N SER A 170 8.36 -15.41 46.19
CA SER A 170 7.57 -16.66 46.08
C SER A 170 7.95 -17.55 44.89
N ALA A 171 8.72 -17.01 43.94
CA ALA A 171 9.19 -17.70 42.75
C ALA A 171 9.97 -18.97 43.12
N ARG A 172 9.47 -20.11 42.68
CA ARG A 172 10.10 -21.42 42.93
C ARG A 172 11.23 -21.76 41.94
N TYR A 173 11.54 -20.84 41.03
CA TYR A 173 12.47 -21.01 39.92
C TYR A 173 13.72 -20.15 40.13
N ASP A 174 14.81 -20.51 39.46
CA ASP A 174 16.08 -19.81 39.61
C ASP A 174 16.02 -18.49 38.83
N ALA A 175 15.82 -17.37 39.54
CA ALA A 175 15.66 -16.06 38.94
C ALA A 175 16.85 -15.62 38.06
N GLU A 176 18.06 -16.16 38.28
CA GLU A 176 19.22 -15.89 37.43
C GLU A 176 19.21 -16.71 36.14
N ASN A 177 18.67 -17.94 36.18
CA ASN A 177 18.72 -18.90 35.07
C ASN A 177 17.45 -18.97 34.23
N ASP A 178 16.29 -18.69 34.81
CA ASP A 178 14.97 -18.84 34.21
C ASP A 178 14.31 -17.49 33.90
N GLY A 179 14.85 -16.37 34.40
CA GLY A 179 14.30 -15.03 34.20
C GLY A 179 13.06 -14.75 35.05
N PHE A 180 12.52 -13.54 34.90
CA PHE A 180 11.48 -13.01 35.78
C PHE A 180 10.16 -13.80 35.71
N LEU A 181 9.76 -14.33 34.56
CA LEU A 181 8.53 -15.15 34.44
C LEU A 181 8.80 -16.66 34.58
N GLY A 182 10.01 -17.04 35.01
CA GLY A 182 10.45 -18.41 35.06
C GLY A 182 10.46 -19.09 33.68
N PRO A 183 10.19 -20.40 33.58
CA PRO A 183 10.29 -21.16 32.32
C PRO A 183 9.15 -20.87 31.31
N LEU A 184 8.27 -19.90 31.61
CA LEU A 184 7.15 -19.51 30.76
C LEU A 184 7.65 -18.73 29.54
N PRO A 185 7.51 -19.26 28.30
CA PRO A 185 7.91 -18.56 27.10
C PRO A 185 7.09 -17.28 26.92
N SER A 186 7.78 -16.17 26.67
CA SER A 186 7.13 -14.89 26.42
C SER A 186 7.61 -14.27 25.10
N LEU A 187 6.69 -13.65 24.36
CA LEU A 187 6.97 -12.91 23.15
C LEU A 187 6.60 -11.44 23.35
N HIS A 188 7.58 -10.56 23.23
CA HIS A 188 7.44 -9.13 23.48
C HIS A 188 7.51 -8.37 22.15
N ILE A 189 6.46 -7.62 21.82
CA ILE A 189 6.35 -6.84 20.59
C ILE A 189 6.45 -5.36 20.96
N VAL A 190 7.54 -4.72 20.57
CA VAL A 190 7.92 -3.37 21.00
C VAL A 190 7.99 -2.42 19.80
N GLY A 191 7.22 -1.33 19.87
CA GLY A 191 7.20 -0.27 18.86
C GLY A 191 8.29 0.76 19.13
N ARG A 192 9.22 0.99 18.19
CA ARG A 192 10.33 1.95 18.36
C ARG A 192 9.89 3.42 18.45
N LYS A 193 8.67 3.72 17.98
CA LYS A 193 8.08 5.06 17.95
C LYS A 193 6.84 5.14 18.83
N ASP A 194 6.70 4.23 19.78
CA ASP A 194 5.62 4.27 20.75
C ASP A 194 5.79 5.51 21.64
N GLY A 195 4.80 6.40 21.60
CA GLY A 195 4.75 7.62 22.41
C GLY A 195 3.82 7.52 23.61
N VAL A 196 3.15 6.37 23.79
CA VAL A 196 2.24 6.10 24.92
C VAL A 196 2.97 5.26 25.96
N VAL A 197 3.71 4.24 25.53
CA VAL A 197 4.57 3.42 26.39
C VAL A 197 6.00 3.58 25.92
N ASP A 198 6.91 3.94 26.83
CA ASP A 198 8.32 4.09 26.50
C ASP A 198 8.89 2.76 25.99
N PRO A 199 9.42 2.69 24.76
CA PRO A 199 9.98 1.45 24.21
C PRO A 199 11.10 0.87 25.08
N ALA A 200 11.85 1.71 25.80
CA ALA A 200 12.89 1.27 26.73
C ALA A 200 12.29 0.54 27.95
N GLU A 201 11.08 0.93 28.37
CA GLU A 201 10.37 0.30 29.47
C GLU A 201 9.87 -1.11 29.09
N SER A 202 9.22 -1.25 27.94
CA SER A 202 8.81 -2.56 27.44
C SER A 202 10.00 -3.50 27.20
N ALA A 203 11.11 -2.96 26.67
CA ALA A 203 12.34 -3.73 26.45
C ALA A 203 12.99 -4.17 27.78
N SER A 204 13.01 -3.29 28.79
CA SER A 204 13.50 -3.60 30.14
C SER A 204 12.79 -4.81 30.75
N PHE A 205 11.47 -4.91 30.58
CA PHE A 205 10.73 -6.07 31.07
C PHE A 205 11.04 -7.33 30.27
N ALA A 206 11.14 -7.23 28.94
CA ALA A 206 11.48 -8.35 28.09
C ALA A 206 12.87 -8.93 28.40
N ASP A 207 13.85 -8.06 28.67
CA ASP A 207 15.20 -8.45 29.07
C ASP A 207 15.21 -9.17 30.41
N ALA A 208 14.36 -8.74 31.35
CA ALA A 208 14.19 -9.43 32.62
C ALA A 208 13.59 -10.83 32.48
N CYS A 209 12.83 -11.09 31.43
CA CYS A 209 12.21 -12.40 31.16
C CYS A 209 13.12 -13.35 30.36
N ARG A 210 14.36 -12.95 30.03
CA ARG A 210 15.34 -13.85 29.39
C ARG A 210 15.79 -14.94 30.37
N PRO A 211 16.12 -16.16 29.89
CA PRO A 211 16.33 -16.55 28.49
C PRO A 211 15.07 -16.99 27.74
N HIS A 212 13.90 -17.04 28.40
CA HIS A 212 12.66 -17.53 27.81
C HIS A 212 11.82 -16.44 27.12
N ALA A 213 12.41 -15.27 26.86
CA ALA A 213 11.77 -14.14 26.21
C ALA A 213 12.35 -13.86 24.82
N ASP A 214 11.46 -13.78 23.83
CA ASP A 214 11.75 -13.30 22.48
C ASP A 214 11.29 -11.84 22.35
N VAL A 215 12.09 -10.98 21.70
CA VAL A 215 11.75 -9.55 21.50
C VAL A 215 11.69 -9.22 20.02
N LEU A 216 10.56 -8.66 19.59
CA LEU A 216 10.31 -8.22 18.22
C LEU A 216 10.13 -6.70 18.18
N TRP A 217 11.01 -6.04 17.44
CA TRP A 217 10.95 -4.60 17.24
C TRP A 217 10.19 -4.24 15.95
N HIS A 218 9.39 -3.19 15.99
CA HIS A 218 8.74 -2.62 14.81
C HIS A 218 8.76 -1.09 14.78
N GLU A 219 8.64 -0.51 13.58
CA GLU A 219 8.72 0.95 13.33
C GLU A 219 7.39 1.71 13.52
N HIS A 220 6.36 1.04 14.07
CA HIS A 220 5.04 1.67 14.27
C HIS A 220 4.96 2.30 15.67
N ALA A 221 4.00 3.22 15.85
CA ALA A 221 3.66 3.78 17.15
C ALA A 221 2.86 2.76 18.01
N HIS A 222 2.15 3.23 19.05
CA HIS A 222 1.35 2.42 19.98
C HIS A 222 0.25 1.60 19.28
N SER A 223 0.61 0.44 18.72
CA SER A 223 -0.26 -0.37 17.87
C SER A 223 0.26 -1.79 17.78
N PHE A 224 -0.63 -2.75 17.52
CA PHE A 224 -0.25 -4.13 17.23
C PHE A 224 0.02 -4.29 15.72
N PRO A 225 1.28 -4.46 15.28
CA PRO A 225 1.64 -4.49 13.86
C PRO A 225 1.23 -5.80 13.16
N THR A 226 0.74 -5.69 11.92
CA THR A 226 0.40 -6.83 11.04
C THR A 226 1.52 -7.15 10.03
N LEU A 227 2.78 -6.93 10.43
CA LEU A 227 3.95 -7.14 9.59
C LEU A 227 4.24 -8.64 9.40
N GLN A 228 4.73 -9.01 8.22
CA GLN A 228 4.94 -10.43 7.86
C GLN A 228 5.95 -11.12 8.78
N ASN A 229 7.03 -10.44 9.18
CA ASN A 229 7.99 -10.97 10.15
C ASN A 229 7.32 -11.30 11.50
N ILE A 230 6.43 -10.42 11.98
CA ILE A 230 5.73 -10.61 13.26
C ILE A 230 4.72 -11.76 13.15
N VAL A 231 4.00 -11.87 12.04
CA VAL A 231 3.11 -13.01 11.77
C VAL A 231 3.89 -14.33 11.73
N MET A 232 5.06 -14.36 11.09
CA MET A 232 5.90 -15.56 11.06
C MET A 232 6.44 -15.93 12.45
N SER A 233 6.88 -14.94 13.24
CA SER A 233 7.33 -15.17 14.61
C SER A 233 6.21 -15.65 15.53
N LEU A 234 4.99 -15.08 15.41
CA LEU A 234 3.82 -15.56 16.15
C LEU A 234 3.42 -16.97 15.74
N LYS A 235 3.45 -17.28 14.45
CA LYS A 235 3.20 -18.64 13.96
C LYS A 235 4.20 -19.63 14.56
N SER A 236 5.50 -19.30 14.50
CA SER A 236 6.55 -20.14 15.10
C SER A 236 6.37 -20.27 16.62
N PHE A 237 6.00 -19.19 17.30
CA PHE A 237 5.71 -19.21 18.74
C PHE A 237 4.57 -20.20 19.04
N PHE A 238 3.43 -20.11 18.33
CA PHE A 238 2.31 -21.03 18.52
C PHE A 238 2.65 -22.47 18.17
N GLU A 239 3.44 -22.72 17.12
CA GLU A 239 3.89 -24.07 16.77
C GLU A 239 4.78 -24.68 17.87
N ARG A 240 5.68 -23.90 18.48
CA ARG A 240 6.48 -24.35 19.64
C ARG A 240 5.61 -24.66 20.85
N ILE A 241 4.58 -23.84 21.09
CA ILE A 241 3.63 -24.02 22.20
C ILE A 241 2.78 -25.28 21.99
N ALA A 242 2.33 -25.55 20.77
CA ALA A 242 1.56 -26.74 20.41
C ALA A 242 2.36 -28.04 20.58
N GLN A 243 3.69 -27.98 20.41
CA GLN A 243 4.59 -29.13 20.52
C GLN A 243 5.03 -29.44 21.97
N ARG A 244 4.85 -28.53 22.93
CA ARG A 244 5.11 -28.78 24.35
C ARG A 244 4.01 -29.68 24.94
N ASN A 245 4.26 -30.99 24.96
CA ASN A 245 3.47 -31.93 25.76
C ASN A 245 3.74 -31.71 27.27
N PRO A 246 2.72 -31.84 28.14
CA PRO A 246 2.92 -31.75 29.58
C PRO A 246 3.59 -33.05 30.07
N GLY A 247 4.89 -32.99 30.33
CA GLY A 247 5.64 -34.07 30.96
C GLY A 247 6.70 -34.68 30.05
N ASN A 248 7.83 -34.00 29.88
CA ASN A 248 9.12 -34.64 29.65
C ASN A 248 10.26 -33.63 29.93
N ASP A 249 10.54 -33.37 31.21
CA ASP A 249 11.81 -32.79 31.62
C ASP A 249 12.84 -33.91 31.77
N GLY A 250 13.98 -33.77 31.10
CA GLY A 250 15.16 -34.62 31.27
C GLY A 250 15.75 -35.12 29.95
N GLY A 251 16.79 -34.44 29.43
CA GLY A 251 17.57 -34.90 28.29
C GLY A 251 18.85 -34.09 28.12
N ASP A 252 19.98 -34.79 28.26
CA ASP A 252 21.36 -34.35 28.48
C ASP A 252 22.01 -33.48 27.37
N SER A 253 23.07 -32.77 27.75
CA SER A 253 23.85 -31.80 26.95
C SER A 253 24.95 -32.44 26.12
N THR A 254 25.00 -32.18 24.81
CA THR A 254 26.27 -32.21 24.01
C THR A 254 26.08 -31.52 22.64
N LEU A 255 27.06 -30.70 22.24
CA LEU A 255 27.13 -30.09 20.89
C LEU A 255 27.50 -31.16 19.84
N THR A 256 27.18 -30.91 18.57
CA THR A 256 27.51 -31.83 17.48
C THR A 256 29.03 -31.89 17.23
N ALA A 257 29.56 -33.06 16.84
CA ALA A 257 31.01 -33.25 16.62
C ALA A 257 31.59 -32.28 15.57
N ALA A 258 30.82 -31.92 14.54
CA ALA A 258 31.21 -30.94 13.53
C ALA A 258 31.31 -29.51 14.07
N CYS A 259 30.54 -29.16 15.12
CA CYS A 259 30.63 -27.87 15.79
C CYS A 259 31.91 -27.77 16.63
N GLU A 260 32.29 -28.85 17.34
CA GLU A 260 33.52 -28.87 18.11
C GLU A 260 34.78 -28.78 17.23
N GLU A 261 34.77 -29.40 16.04
CA GLU A 261 35.89 -29.31 15.08
C GLU A 261 36.11 -27.86 14.57
N GLU A 262 35.03 -27.11 14.30
CA GLU A 262 35.16 -25.68 13.92
C GLU A 262 35.63 -24.79 15.07
N LEU A 263 35.18 -25.07 16.30
CA LEU A 263 35.61 -24.35 17.49
C LEU A 263 37.08 -24.59 17.80
N GLU A 264 37.58 -25.82 17.62
CA GLU A 264 39.01 -26.12 17.75
C GLU A 264 39.83 -25.38 16.70
N MET A 265 39.37 -25.31 15.44
CA MET A 265 40.05 -24.51 14.41
C MET A 265 40.13 -23.02 14.77
N ILE A 266 39.04 -22.43 15.29
CA ILE A 266 39.02 -21.03 15.72
C ILE A 266 40.00 -20.81 16.88
N SER A 267 40.02 -21.71 17.87
CA SER A 267 40.98 -21.64 18.98
C SER A 267 42.43 -21.77 18.50
N CYS A 268 42.71 -22.63 17.52
CA CYS A 268 44.05 -22.77 16.96
C CYS A 268 44.51 -21.53 16.16
N VAL A 269 43.60 -20.85 15.48
CA VAL A 269 43.94 -19.69 14.62
C VAL A 269 44.00 -18.38 15.40
N TYR A 270 43.09 -18.18 16.36
CA TYR A 270 42.90 -16.89 17.04
C TYR A 270 43.22 -16.89 18.55
N GLY A 271 43.53 -18.05 19.13
CA GLY A 271 43.81 -18.21 20.56
C GLY A 271 42.69 -18.94 21.31
N GLU A 272 43.05 -19.70 22.35
CA GLU A 272 42.08 -20.46 23.16
C GLU A 272 41.08 -19.56 23.90
N GLU A 273 41.47 -18.31 24.18
CA GLU A 273 40.65 -17.30 24.82
C GLU A 273 39.48 -16.79 23.96
N CYS A 274 39.46 -17.10 22.66
CA CYS A 274 38.40 -16.67 21.76
C CYS A 274 37.12 -17.52 21.90
N VAL A 275 37.21 -18.73 22.45
CA VAL A 275 36.09 -19.67 22.57
C VAL A 275 35.72 -19.91 24.03
N HIS A 276 34.51 -19.52 24.41
CA HIS A 276 33.99 -19.68 25.77
C HIS A 276 32.90 -20.76 25.79
N ARG A 277 33.23 -21.91 26.40
CA ARG A 277 32.33 -23.07 26.55
C ARG A 277 31.57 -22.97 27.88
N GLY A 278 30.30 -22.55 27.82
CA GLY A 278 29.38 -22.41 28.97
C GLY A 278 27.98 -23.00 28.69
N LYS A 279 26.93 -22.49 29.37
CA LYS A 279 25.51 -22.91 29.10
C LYS A 279 25.10 -22.68 27.64
N MET A 280 25.73 -21.69 27.00
CA MET A 280 25.73 -21.44 25.56
C MET A 280 27.18 -21.20 25.14
N THR A 281 27.61 -21.80 24.03
CA THR A 281 28.98 -21.65 23.53
C THR A 281 29.09 -20.35 22.74
N THR A 282 30.08 -19.53 23.08
CA THR A 282 30.28 -18.22 22.43
C THR A 282 31.69 -18.08 21.89
N VAL A 283 31.81 -17.46 20.73
CA VAL A 283 33.08 -17.10 20.09
C VAL A 283 33.20 -15.58 20.10
N SER A 284 34.30 -15.03 20.61
CA SER A 284 34.57 -13.59 20.64
C SER A 284 35.92 -13.30 20.00
N LEU A 285 35.91 -12.48 18.94
CA LEU A 285 37.08 -12.16 18.12
C LEU A 285 37.17 -10.64 17.91
N PRO A 286 38.37 -10.05 17.78
CA PRO A 286 38.51 -8.67 17.32
C PRO A 286 37.77 -8.45 15.99
N LEU A 287 37.07 -7.32 15.83
CA LEU A 287 36.29 -7.07 14.62
C LEU A 287 37.18 -6.66 13.41
N LEU A 288 38.28 -5.97 13.67
CA LEU A 288 39.17 -5.37 12.66
C LEU A 288 40.49 -6.14 12.50
N LEU A 289 40.41 -7.48 12.37
CA LEU A 289 41.57 -8.40 12.32
C LEU A 289 42.56 -8.16 11.17
N ASN A 290 42.13 -7.50 10.08
CA ASN A 290 42.92 -7.31 8.85
C ASN A 290 43.45 -5.87 8.67
N CYS A 291 43.39 -5.02 9.71
CA CYS A 291 43.90 -3.65 9.65
C CYS A 291 45.42 -3.64 9.91
N ALA A 292 46.18 -2.77 9.24
CA ALA A 292 47.62 -2.66 9.49
C ALA A 292 47.89 -2.27 10.96
N ASP A 293 48.89 -2.90 11.60
CA ASP A 293 49.15 -2.78 13.05
C ASP A 293 49.21 -1.32 13.56
N GLY A 294 49.66 -0.38 12.71
CA GLY A 294 49.74 1.05 13.06
C GLY A 294 48.43 1.85 13.06
N ASP A 295 47.32 1.34 12.50
CA ASP A 295 46.04 2.06 12.41
C ASP A 295 45.17 1.93 13.68
N LEU A 296 45.46 0.92 14.52
CA LEU A 296 44.64 0.56 15.69
C LEU A 296 45.37 0.75 17.03
N GLU A 297 46.70 0.91 17.04
CA GLU A 297 47.47 1.15 18.25
C GLU A 297 46.99 2.44 18.97
N GLY A 298 46.44 2.27 20.18
CA GLY A 298 45.93 3.38 21.00
C GLY A 298 44.54 3.92 20.59
N SER A 299 43.89 3.34 19.57
CA SER A 299 42.56 3.77 19.11
C SER A 299 41.42 3.06 19.87
N PRO A 300 40.31 3.75 20.22
CA PRO A 300 39.11 3.11 20.77
C PRO A 300 38.52 2.02 19.85
N LEU A 301 38.86 2.05 18.56
CA LEU A 301 38.43 1.06 17.57
C LEU A 301 39.01 -0.34 17.83
N ALA A 302 40.15 -0.44 18.52
CA ALA A 302 40.74 -1.72 18.92
C ALA A 302 39.86 -2.50 19.91
N ALA A 303 38.91 -1.84 20.57
CA ALA A 303 37.98 -2.47 21.52
C ALA A 303 36.78 -3.14 20.83
N LEU A 304 36.59 -2.99 19.52
CA LEU A 304 35.49 -3.61 18.79
C LEU A 304 35.72 -5.11 18.62
N ARG A 305 34.73 -5.90 19.04
CA ARG A 305 34.75 -7.36 18.94
C ARG A 305 33.48 -7.90 18.29
N LEU A 306 33.64 -8.89 17.42
CA LEU A 306 32.56 -9.75 16.93
C LEU A 306 32.30 -10.85 17.96
N CYS A 307 31.04 -10.95 18.41
CA CYS A 307 30.58 -12.00 19.30
C CYS A 307 29.57 -12.89 18.58
N VAL A 308 29.81 -14.20 18.60
CA VAL A 308 28.95 -15.20 17.96
C VAL A 308 28.48 -16.20 19.01
N ALA A 309 27.16 -16.35 19.14
CA ALA A 309 26.53 -17.28 20.06
C ALA A 309 25.99 -18.50 19.30
N LEU A 310 26.50 -19.68 19.64
CA LEU A 310 26.13 -20.95 19.01
C LEU A 310 25.00 -21.61 19.81
N SER A 311 23.90 -21.93 19.12
CA SER A 311 22.82 -22.73 19.69
C SER A 311 23.14 -24.23 19.61
N LYS A 312 22.43 -25.04 20.39
CA LYS A 312 22.56 -26.51 20.38
C LYS A 312 22.20 -27.13 19.02
N GLY A 313 21.43 -26.42 18.20
CA GLY A 313 21.03 -26.85 16.86
C GLY A 313 22.06 -26.58 15.76
N TYR A 314 23.19 -25.92 16.05
CA TYR A 314 24.25 -25.68 15.06
C TYR A 314 24.87 -26.99 14.56
N PRO A 315 25.08 -27.19 13.23
CA PRO A 315 24.97 -26.21 12.13
C PRO A 315 23.60 -26.08 11.44
N ALA A 316 22.54 -26.76 11.93
CA ALA A 316 21.20 -26.66 11.34
C ALA A 316 20.45 -25.37 11.73
N GLU A 317 20.78 -24.79 12.90
CA GLU A 317 20.34 -23.47 13.33
C GLU A 317 21.45 -22.44 13.13
N ILE A 318 21.08 -21.23 12.69
CA ILE A 318 22.03 -20.15 12.42
C ILE A 318 22.46 -19.51 13.74
N PRO A 319 23.77 -19.32 13.98
CA PRO A 319 24.29 -18.60 15.14
C PRO A 319 23.75 -17.17 15.25
N LYS A 320 23.69 -16.67 16.47
CA LYS A 320 23.37 -15.25 16.72
C LYS A 320 24.65 -14.43 16.70
N PHE A 321 24.71 -13.44 15.82
CA PHE A 321 25.82 -12.49 15.70
C PHE A 321 25.53 -11.22 16.48
N ASP A 322 26.57 -10.67 17.10
CA ASP A 322 26.54 -9.35 17.72
C ASP A 322 27.93 -8.69 17.63
N ILE A 323 27.96 -7.36 17.73
CA ILE A 323 29.20 -6.60 17.81
C ILE A 323 29.23 -5.93 19.18
N VAL A 324 30.30 -6.18 19.93
CA VAL A 324 30.52 -5.64 21.27
C VAL A 324 31.64 -4.61 21.20
N GLY A 325 31.50 -3.55 21.99
CA GLY A 325 32.28 -2.32 21.83
C GLY A 325 31.55 -1.29 20.98
N GLY A 326 31.86 -0.02 21.19
CA GLY A 326 31.16 1.11 20.58
C GLY A 326 31.55 2.42 21.26
N PRO A 327 31.23 3.58 20.66
CA PRO A 327 31.44 4.86 21.30
C PRO A 327 30.49 4.98 22.51
N SER A 328 30.97 5.54 23.62
CA SER A 328 30.24 5.63 24.90
C SER A 328 28.96 6.47 24.84
N ASN A 329 28.75 7.25 23.77
CA ASN A 329 27.60 8.12 23.54
C ASN A 329 26.45 7.45 22.75
N HIS A 330 26.51 6.14 22.48
CA HIS A 330 25.49 5.43 21.68
C HIS A 330 25.18 6.12 20.34
N HIS A 331 26.23 6.50 19.61
CA HIS A 331 26.13 7.26 18.36
C HIS A 331 25.17 6.60 17.35
N VAL A 332 24.11 7.33 16.96
CA VAL A 332 22.99 6.80 16.16
C VAL A 332 23.44 6.19 14.83
N PHE A 333 24.45 6.77 14.17
CA PHE A 333 24.96 6.22 12.91
C PHE A 333 25.76 4.93 13.13
N TYR A 334 26.47 4.81 14.26
CA TYR A 334 27.19 3.58 14.61
C TYR A 334 26.20 2.44 14.88
N GLU A 335 25.14 2.69 15.65
CA GLU A 335 24.12 1.66 15.94
C GLU A 335 23.39 1.18 14.67
N ARG A 336 23.12 2.10 13.72
CA ARG A 336 22.56 1.74 12.42
C ARG A 336 23.52 0.90 11.58
N TRP A 337 24.79 1.27 11.55
CA TRP A 337 25.83 0.53 10.86
C TRP A 337 26.02 -0.87 11.46
N ARG A 338 26.09 -0.97 12.79
CA ARG A 338 26.17 -2.23 13.55
C ARG A 338 25.01 -3.16 13.24
N ALA A 339 23.77 -2.65 13.31
CA ALA A 339 22.58 -3.45 13.01
C ALA A 339 22.56 -3.95 11.56
N LYS A 340 23.01 -3.12 10.62
CA LYS A 340 23.14 -3.50 9.22
C LYS A 340 24.20 -4.60 9.03
N LEU A 341 25.38 -4.44 9.61
CA LEU A 341 26.48 -5.41 9.50
C LEU A 341 26.07 -6.80 10.06
N VAL A 342 25.37 -6.84 11.20
CA VAL A 342 24.82 -8.08 11.77
C VAL A 342 23.77 -8.71 10.84
N SER A 343 22.90 -7.90 10.24
CA SER A 343 21.89 -8.37 9.27
C SER A 343 22.53 -8.97 8.02
N ASP A 344 23.52 -8.28 7.44
CA ASP A 344 24.22 -8.71 6.23
C ASP A 344 25.02 -10.00 6.48
N THR A 345 25.65 -10.12 7.64
CA THR A 345 26.34 -11.35 8.08
C THR A 345 25.38 -12.54 8.24
N THR A 346 24.20 -12.29 8.82
CA THR A 346 23.17 -13.33 8.99
C THR A 346 22.61 -13.77 7.64
N ALA A 347 22.46 -12.85 6.68
CA ALA A 347 22.03 -13.17 5.32
C ALA A 347 23.10 -13.98 4.57
N PHE A 348 24.38 -13.61 4.69
CA PHE A 348 25.50 -14.36 4.12
C PHE A 348 25.53 -15.82 4.58
N MET A 349 25.26 -16.08 5.86
CA MET A 349 25.13 -17.45 6.38
C MET A 349 23.92 -18.22 5.82
N ARG A 350 22.82 -17.55 5.45
CA ARG A 350 21.62 -18.19 4.89
C ARG A 350 21.77 -18.57 3.43
N GLU A 351 22.50 -17.77 2.68
CA GLU A 351 22.69 -17.92 1.23
C GLU A 351 23.83 -18.87 0.88
N GLY A 352 24.45 -19.51 1.88
CA GLY A 352 25.47 -20.53 1.70
C GLY A 352 25.02 -21.70 0.81
N PRO A 353 25.94 -22.33 0.06
CA PRO A 353 25.59 -23.36 -0.91
C PRO A 353 24.87 -24.54 -0.25
N GLU A 354 23.72 -24.91 -0.84
CA GLU A 354 22.82 -25.97 -0.39
C GLU A 354 23.57 -27.26 0.00
N GLY A 355 23.76 -27.47 1.30
CA GLY A 355 24.21 -28.76 1.86
C GLY A 355 25.62 -28.83 2.47
N LYS A 356 26.31 -27.72 2.78
CA LYS A 356 27.54 -27.77 3.60
C LYS A 356 27.30 -27.33 5.05
N SER A 357 27.50 -28.29 5.94
CA SER A 357 27.65 -28.13 7.39
C SER A 357 28.91 -27.33 7.73
N GLY A 358 28.75 -26.23 8.47
CA GLY A 358 29.87 -25.44 9.02
C GLY A 358 30.30 -24.26 8.15
N MET A 359 29.76 -23.06 8.42
CA MET A 359 30.12 -21.80 7.76
C MET A 359 30.53 -20.71 8.76
N LEU A 360 30.93 -21.08 9.97
CA LEU A 360 31.26 -20.12 11.03
C LEU A 360 32.46 -19.25 10.66
N LEU A 361 33.55 -19.87 10.21
CA LEU A 361 34.79 -19.18 9.86
C LEU A 361 34.63 -18.23 8.63
N PRO A 362 34.00 -18.65 7.51
CA PRO A 362 33.73 -17.74 6.38
C PRO A 362 32.85 -16.53 6.76
N ALA A 363 31.86 -16.71 7.63
CA ALA A 363 31.00 -15.62 8.07
C ALA A 363 31.77 -14.61 8.94
N ILE A 364 32.66 -15.09 9.82
CA ILE A 364 33.55 -14.25 10.63
C ILE A 364 34.45 -13.41 9.71
N MET A 365 35.05 -14.04 8.68
CA MET A 365 35.91 -13.33 7.71
C MET A 365 35.14 -12.27 6.93
N PHE A 366 33.96 -12.63 6.40
CA PHE A 366 33.07 -11.68 5.70
C PHE A 366 32.74 -10.46 6.57
N THR A 367 32.40 -10.70 7.84
CA THR A 367 32.06 -9.63 8.79
C THR A 367 33.24 -8.68 9.00
N GLY A 368 34.44 -9.22 9.17
CA GLY A 368 35.66 -8.44 9.34
C GLY A 368 35.98 -7.58 8.11
N GLU A 369 35.85 -8.13 6.90
CA GLU A 369 36.08 -7.38 5.65
C GLU A 369 35.10 -6.20 5.48
N GLN A 370 33.82 -6.42 5.74
CA GLN A 370 32.81 -5.35 5.70
C GLN A 370 33.09 -4.26 6.76
N ALA A 371 33.61 -4.65 7.93
CA ALA A 371 33.99 -3.70 8.96
C ALA A 371 35.21 -2.85 8.57
N VAL A 372 36.22 -3.46 7.96
CA VAL A 372 37.40 -2.74 7.42
C VAL A 372 36.99 -1.76 6.31
N GLY A 373 36.04 -2.14 5.44
CA GLY A 373 35.50 -1.25 4.42
C GLY A 373 34.78 0.01 4.96
N ALA A 374 34.44 0.02 6.25
CA ALA A 374 33.79 1.14 6.94
C ALA A 374 34.75 1.92 7.86
N LEU A 375 36.07 1.70 7.77
CA LEU A 375 37.04 2.24 8.72
C LEU A 375 37.03 3.77 8.83
N ASP A 376 36.92 4.50 7.72
CA ASP A 376 36.88 5.98 7.73
C ASP A 376 35.64 6.52 8.46
N PHE A 377 34.50 5.87 8.26
CA PHE A 377 33.27 6.17 8.97
C PHE A 377 33.40 5.85 10.46
N LEU A 378 34.00 4.72 10.83
CA LEU A 378 34.24 4.38 12.23
C LEU A 378 35.21 5.37 12.89
N LYS A 379 36.28 5.78 12.20
CA LYS A 379 37.21 6.82 12.67
C LYS A 379 36.48 8.15 12.92
N SER A 380 35.58 8.58 12.02
CA SER A 380 34.83 9.83 12.22
C SER A 380 33.89 9.77 13.42
N VAL A 381 33.19 8.64 13.61
CA VAL A 381 32.25 8.47 14.72
C VAL A 381 32.94 8.44 16.08
N PHE A 382 34.12 7.81 16.17
CA PHE A 382 34.87 7.72 17.42
C PHE A 382 35.71 8.98 17.71
N ALA A 383 35.88 9.88 16.74
CA ALA A 383 36.58 11.17 16.91
C ALA A 383 35.71 12.28 17.53
N GLU A 384 34.38 12.23 17.42
CA GLU A 384 33.44 13.24 17.94
C GLU A 384 33.30 13.25 19.49
N GLY A 385 34.20 12.59 20.22
CA GLY A 385 34.18 12.45 21.68
C GLY A 385 35.03 13.45 22.48
N GLY A 386 35.64 14.47 21.87
CA GLY A 386 36.55 15.39 22.57
C GLY A 386 36.43 16.86 22.13
N GLU A 387 36.00 17.70 23.08
CA GLU A 387 36.15 19.15 23.18
C GLU A 387 35.55 20.09 22.10
N MET A 388 34.63 20.94 22.57
CA MET A 388 34.28 22.23 21.95
C MET A 388 35.53 23.14 21.94
N HIS A 389 35.98 23.55 20.75
CA HIS A 389 36.78 24.76 20.62
C HIS A 389 36.50 25.50 19.30
N ASP A 390 35.96 26.71 19.46
CA ASP A 390 36.11 27.81 18.52
C ASP A 390 37.61 28.03 18.22
N SER A 391 38.00 28.06 16.95
CA SER A 391 39.05 28.96 16.47
C SER A 391 39.01 29.15 14.96
N ALA A 392 38.92 30.42 14.59
CA ALA A 392 39.17 30.94 13.26
C ALA A 392 40.66 30.75 12.88
N GLY A 393 40.90 30.35 11.64
CA GLY A 393 42.22 30.24 11.03
C GLY A 393 42.14 30.44 9.53
N VAL A 394 42.53 31.64 9.10
CA VAL A 394 42.41 32.24 7.78
C VAL A 394 43.29 31.54 6.72
N ALA A 395 42.74 31.31 5.53
CA ALA A 395 43.48 31.40 4.27
C ALA A 395 42.59 32.04 3.20
N THR A 396 42.96 33.27 2.86
CA THR A 396 42.38 34.19 1.89
C THR A 396 42.57 33.74 0.44
N GLY A 397 41.50 33.80 -0.34
CA GLY A 397 41.50 33.74 -1.80
C GLY A 397 40.20 34.35 -2.30
N GLU A 398 40.26 35.64 -2.59
CA GLU A 398 39.15 36.58 -2.70
C GLU A 398 38.10 36.29 -3.81
N GLN A 399 36.89 36.80 -3.50
CA GLN A 399 35.90 37.41 -4.40
C GLN A 399 35.00 36.50 -5.25
N TRP A 400 33.94 35.98 -4.63
CA TRP A 400 32.57 36.21 -5.13
C TRP A 400 31.69 36.62 -3.94
N LYS A 401 31.27 37.89 -3.94
CA LYS A 401 30.50 38.53 -2.88
C LYS A 401 29.22 37.77 -2.55
N GLU A 402 29.11 37.39 -1.29
CA GLU A 402 27.86 37.12 -0.60
C GLU A 402 26.86 38.27 -0.83
N ARG A 403 25.74 37.93 -1.48
CA ARG A 403 24.44 38.49 -1.12
C ARG A 403 23.60 37.32 -0.62
N LYS A 404 23.44 37.28 0.71
CA LYS A 404 22.51 36.51 1.53
C LYS A 404 21.71 35.41 0.81
N VAL A 405 22.12 34.16 1.05
CA VAL A 405 21.24 32.98 0.89
C VAL A 405 20.40 32.73 2.17
N ASN A 406 20.55 33.57 3.20
CA ASN A 406 19.84 33.44 4.49
C ASN A 406 18.65 34.40 4.67
N ASP A 407 18.12 35.04 3.62
CA ASP A 407 16.81 35.75 3.66
C ASP A 407 15.74 34.97 2.88
N TRP A 408 15.68 33.65 3.07
CA TRP A 408 14.48 32.86 2.78
C TRP A 408 13.81 32.49 4.10
N LEU A 409 13.56 33.50 4.94
CA LEU A 409 12.55 33.41 5.99
C LEU A 409 11.21 33.27 5.27
N TRP A 410 10.73 32.04 5.12
CA TRP A 410 9.31 31.79 4.98
C TRP A 410 8.71 32.30 6.28
N GLU A 411 8.25 33.56 6.30
CA GLU A 411 7.58 34.11 7.47
C GLU A 411 6.50 33.12 7.92
N GLU A 412 6.41 32.97 9.23
CA GLU A 412 5.50 32.09 9.96
C GLU A 412 4.03 32.43 9.62
N ASP A 413 3.55 31.98 8.48
CA ASP A 413 2.12 31.86 8.16
C ASP A 413 1.69 30.40 8.34
N ASP A 414 2.08 29.80 9.46
CA ASP A 414 1.71 28.44 9.88
C ASP A 414 0.30 28.40 10.49
N SER A 415 -0.67 29.10 9.89
CA SER A 415 -2.08 28.78 10.12
C SER A 415 -2.60 27.90 8.97
N GLU A 416 -3.21 26.77 9.34
CA GLU A 416 -3.76 25.79 8.38
C GLU A 416 -4.81 26.43 7.44
N GLY A 417 -5.48 27.50 7.90
CA GLY A 417 -6.41 28.30 7.11
C GLY A 417 -5.76 29.11 6.00
N ALA A 418 -4.64 29.80 6.27
CA ALA A 418 -3.94 30.63 5.26
C ALA A 418 -3.38 29.76 4.12
N ARG A 419 -2.78 28.61 4.46
CA ARG A 419 -2.30 27.63 3.47
C ARG A 419 -3.42 27.10 2.59
N SER A 420 -4.56 26.73 3.20
CA SER A 420 -5.71 26.20 2.46
C SER A 420 -6.30 27.22 1.48
N ALA A 421 -6.38 28.49 1.88
CA ALA A 421 -6.82 29.58 1.01
C ALA A 421 -5.87 29.80 -0.18
N CYS A 422 -4.55 29.76 0.06
CA CYS A 422 -3.53 29.90 -0.99
C CYS A 422 -3.60 28.75 -2.02
N ILE A 423 -3.80 27.52 -1.54
CA ILE A 423 -4.00 26.35 -2.42
C ILE A 423 -5.24 26.55 -3.30
N ALA A 424 -6.38 26.94 -2.71
CA ALA A 424 -7.62 27.15 -3.45
C ALA A 424 -7.49 28.24 -4.53
N GLU A 425 -6.87 29.38 -4.19
CA GLU A 425 -6.54 30.45 -5.15
C GLU A 425 -5.67 29.94 -6.29
N SER A 426 -4.60 29.22 -5.96
CA SER A 426 -3.63 28.72 -6.95
C SER A 426 -4.26 27.71 -7.92
N HIS A 427 -5.17 26.87 -7.44
CA HIS A 427 -5.95 25.95 -8.29
C HIS A 427 -6.90 26.70 -9.22
N ARG A 428 -7.58 27.75 -8.75
CA ARG A 428 -8.42 28.59 -9.63
C ARG A 428 -7.58 29.25 -10.72
N ARG A 429 -6.46 29.89 -10.37
CA ARG A 429 -5.55 30.51 -11.33
C ARG A 429 -4.97 29.50 -12.32
N ALA A 430 -4.62 28.30 -11.86
CA ALA A 430 -4.14 27.23 -12.75
C ALA A 430 -5.20 26.84 -13.79
N GLN A 431 -6.47 26.75 -13.42
CA GLN A 431 -7.55 26.50 -14.39
C GLN A 431 -7.71 27.62 -15.41
N GLU A 432 -7.59 28.89 -15.00
CA GLU A 432 -7.62 30.05 -15.91
C GLU A 432 -6.45 30.02 -16.90
N VAL A 433 -5.24 29.70 -16.43
CA VAL A 433 -4.04 29.53 -17.28
C VAL A 433 -4.24 28.42 -18.31
N LEU A 434 -4.80 27.29 -17.88
CA LEU A 434 -5.07 26.15 -18.75
C LEU A 434 -6.22 26.40 -19.74
N ALA A 435 -7.20 27.24 -19.37
CA ALA A 435 -8.31 27.62 -20.22
C ALA A 435 -7.95 28.73 -21.23
N GLY A 436 -7.04 29.64 -20.86
CA GLY A 436 -6.56 30.74 -21.71
C GLY A 436 -5.49 30.35 -22.74
N GLY A 437 -4.90 29.15 -22.61
CA GLY A 437 -4.08 28.56 -23.65
C GLY A 437 -4.93 28.13 -24.85
N SER A 438 -4.43 28.33 -26.08
CA SER A 438 -5.12 27.81 -27.28
C SER A 438 -5.46 26.32 -27.11
N PRO A 439 -6.63 25.84 -27.57
CA PRO A 439 -7.11 24.46 -27.35
C PRO A 439 -6.24 23.38 -28.01
N SER A 440 -5.15 23.77 -28.68
CA SER A 440 -4.07 22.90 -29.15
C SER A 440 -3.13 22.44 -28.03
N PHE A 441 -3.07 23.13 -26.89
CA PHE A 441 -2.11 22.83 -25.83
C PHE A 441 -2.67 21.87 -24.78
N ARG A 442 -2.66 20.58 -25.12
CA ARG A 442 -2.48 19.52 -24.11
C ARG A 442 -1.00 19.10 -24.16
N PRO A 443 -0.36 18.61 -23.07
CA PRO A 443 1.10 18.33 -23.00
C PRO A 443 1.65 17.34 -24.05
N TYR A 444 0.80 16.90 -24.97
CA TYR A 444 0.90 15.74 -25.83
C TYR A 444 0.31 15.99 -27.23
N GLY A 445 0.00 17.23 -27.59
CA GLY A 445 -0.45 17.61 -28.93
C GLY A 445 0.11 18.96 -29.37
N ARG A 446 0.70 18.98 -30.56
CA ARG A 446 1.21 20.14 -31.33
C ARG A 446 2.24 21.05 -30.65
N GLY A 447 3.50 20.83 -31.02
CA GLY A 447 4.44 21.91 -31.26
C GLY A 447 5.20 21.56 -32.53
N ASP A 448 5.10 22.42 -33.56
CA ASP A 448 5.95 22.34 -34.74
C ASP A 448 7.40 22.54 -34.29
N CYS A 449 8.19 21.46 -34.27
CA CYS A 449 9.62 21.51 -34.04
C CYS A 449 10.34 21.30 -35.38
N GLU A 450 10.56 22.40 -36.10
CA GLU A 450 11.71 22.52 -36.99
C GLU A 450 12.97 22.57 -36.11
N GLY A 451 13.58 21.40 -35.87
CA GLY A 451 14.79 21.32 -35.06
C GLY A 451 15.14 19.88 -34.73
N GLY A 452 15.99 19.28 -35.56
CA GLY A 452 16.52 17.93 -35.37
C GLY A 452 17.26 17.78 -34.04
N GLY A 453 16.85 16.79 -33.26
CA GLY A 453 17.45 16.44 -31.98
C GLY A 453 16.79 15.20 -31.41
N CYS A 454 17.14 14.03 -31.94
CA CYS A 454 16.70 12.75 -31.40
C CYS A 454 17.49 12.46 -30.10
N TYR A 455 16.90 12.77 -28.95
CA TYR A 455 17.43 12.32 -27.64
C TYR A 455 16.69 11.06 -27.18
N ASP A 456 17.46 10.06 -26.75
CA ASP A 456 17.02 8.74 -26.34
C ASP A 456 16.34 8.73 -24.95
N ALA A 457 15.18 8.06 -24.85
CA ALA A 457 14.56 7.69 -23.57
C ALA A 457 13.56 6.53 -23.75
N GLY A 458 14.05 5.29 -23.62
CA GLY A 458 13.47 4.15 -22.89
C GLY A 458 11.98 3.75 -22.94
N GLY A 459 11.11 4.27 -23.80
CA GLY A 459 9.67 3.93 -23.73
C GLY A 459 8.81 4.26 -24.94
N ARG A 460 9.40 4.43 -26.13
CA ARG A 460 8.67 4.79 -27.35
C ARG A 460 7.95 3.59 -27.99
N GLY A 461 6.66 3.75 -28.33
CA GLY A 461 5.87 2.81 -29.14
C GLY A 461 5.12 1.65 -28.46
N ARG A 462 4.89 1.68 -27.13
CA ARG A 462 3.99 0.71 -26.47
C ARG A 462 2.52 1.16 -26.54
N SER A 463 1.62 0.22 -26.86
CA SER A 463 0.17 0.42 -26.71
C SER A 463 -0.10 0.87 -25.28
N LEU A 464 -0.90 1.92 -25.12
CA LEU A 464 -1.34 2.37 -23.81
C LEU A 464 -2.35 1.37 -23.25
N GLU A 465 -2.37 1.18 -21.94
CA GLU A 465 -3.45 0.49 -21.24
C GLU A 465 -4.06 1.52 -20.30
N PHE A 466 -5.33 1.87 -20.50
CA PHE A 466 -5.96 2.92 -19.70
C PHE A 466 -6.15 2.45 -18.27
N THR A 467 -5.50 3.15 -17.34
CA THR A 467 -5.58 2.88 -15.91
C THR A 467 -6.36 3.99 -15.20
N ILE A 468 -7.50 3.62 -14.61
CA ILE A 468 -8.36 4.52 -13.82
C ILE A 468 -8.06 4.30 -12.33
N GLY A 469 -7.62 5.34 -11.62
CA GLY A 469 -7.43 5.31 -10.17
C GLY A 469 -8.68 5.79 -9.44
N LEU A 470 -9.27 4.96 -8.58
CA LEU A 470 -10.40 5.35 -7.74
C LEU A 470 -9.90 5.97 -6.43
N VAL A 471 -10.43 7.14 -6.09
CA VAL A 471 -10.17 7.85 -4.83
C VAL A 471 -11.47 8.33 -4.21
N GLY A 472 -11.49 8.51 -2.90
CA GLY A 472 -12.67 9.00 -2.18
C GLY A 472 -12.63 8.61 -0.71
N LYS A 473 -13.45 9.28 0.10
CA LYS A 473 -13.57 9.02 1.53
C LYS A 473 -14.14 7.61 1.80
N PRO A 474 -13.94 7.07 3.02
CA PRO A 474 -14.69 5.90 3.47
C PRO A 474 -16.20 6.14 3.28
N SER A 475 -16.95 5.09 2.96
CA SER A 475 -18.42 5.14 2.80
C SER A 475 -18.98 5.99 1.65
N ALA A 476 -18.15 6.69 0.85
CA ALA A 476 -18.59 7.41 -0.35
C ALA A 476 -19.10 6.47 -1.48
N GLY A 477 -18.83 5.17 -1.37
CA GLY A 477 -19.27 4.12 -2.31
C GLY A 477 -18.22 3.70 -3.34
N LYS A 478 -16.95 3.96 -3.07
CA LYS A 478 -15.80 3.59 -3.94
C LYS A 478 -15.74 2.10 -4.28
N SER A 479 -15.88 1.22 -3.28
CA SER A 479 -15.87 -0.23 -3.51
C SER A 479 -17.12 -0.71 -4.24
N THR A 480 -18.26 -0.04 -4.05
CA THR A 480 -19.49 -0.29 -4.82
C THR A 480 -19.28 0.07 -6.29
N PHE A 481 -18.67 1.23 -6.58
CA PHE A 481 -18.32 1.61 -7.94
C PHE A 481 -17.33 0.63 -8.57
N TYR A 482 -16.27 0.24 -7.84
CA TYR A 482 -15.31 -0.77 -8.30
C TYR A 482 -16.03 -2.06 -8.73
N ASN A 483 -16.88 -2.61 -7.87
CA ASN A 483 -17.66 -3.81 -8.18
C ASN A 483 -18.61 -3.64 -9.37
N ALA A 484 -19.15 -2.44 -9.58
CA ALA A 484 -20.03 -2.13 -10.70
C ALA A 484 -19.29 -2.10 -12.06
N VAL A 485 -17.98 -1.80 -12.06
CA VAL A 485 -17.20 -1.65 -13.30
C VAL A 485 -16.28 -2.85 -13.58
N THR A 486 -15.97 -3.67 -12.57
CA THR A 486 -15.16 -4.89 -12.70
C THR A 486 -16.05 -6.11 -12.82
N ASN A 487 -15.84 -6.96 -13.82
CA ASN A 487 -16.76 -8.06 -14.15
C ASN A 487 -16.26 -9.43 -13.67
N PRO A 488 -17.04 -10.24 -12.91
CA PRO A 488 -16.62 -11.57 -12.45
C PRO A 488 -16.73 -12.70 -13.49
N ASP A 489 -17.75 -12.79 -14.35
CA ASP A 489 -18.08 -14.07 -15.04
C ASP A 489 -18.46 -13.98 -16.54
N ASN A 490 -17.47 -13.63 -17.38
CA ASN A 490 -17.45 -13.75 -18.86
C ASN A 490 -18.22 -12.74 -19.74
N GLU A 491 -17.49 -12.21 -20.74
CA GLU A 491 -17.94 -12.15 -22.15
C GLU A 491 -16.70 -12.42 -23.06
N SER A 492 -16.20 -13.66 -22.98
CA SER A 492 -15.39 -14.41 -23.96
C SER A 492 -13.87 -14.22 -24.14
N LYS A 493 -13.16 -13.25 -23.52
CA LYS A 493 -11.67 -13.16 -23.64
C LYS A 493 -10.98 -12.16 -22.69
N ALA A 494 -11.41 -12.03 -21.43
CA ALA A 494 -10.72 -11.22 -20.42
C ALA A 494 -9.44 -11.94 -19.95
N ALA A 495 -8.40 -11.95 -20.78
CA ALA A 495 -7.22 -12.78 -20.61
C ALA A 495 -6.29 -12.24 -19.50
N ARG A 496 -6.22 -13.02 -18.40
CA ARG A 496 -5.15 -13.12 -17.34
C ARG A 496 -4.86 -11.80 -16.60
N VAL A 497 -5.16 -11.65 -15.29
CA VAL A 497 -4.51 -12.31 -14.14
C VAL A 497 -5.29 -12.00 -12.83
N ALA A 498 -5.24 -12.99 -11.91
CA ALA A 498 -5.47 -12.99 -10.45
C ALA A 498 -6.82 -12.54 -9.85
N ALA A 499 -7.47 -13.52 -9.19
CA ALA A 499 -8.66 -13.40 -8.39
C ALA A 499 -8.41 -12.80 -6.99
N PHE A 500 -9.44 -12.10 -6.49
CA PHE A 500 -9.79 -11.69 -5.11
C PHE A 500 -9.23 -12.59 -3.97
N PRO A 501 -8.98 -12.11 -2.73
CA PRO A 501 -9.91 -11.24 -1.99
C PRO A 501 -9.34 -10.16 -1.05
N PHE A 502 -10.20 -9.14 -0.84
CA PHE A 502 -10.36 -8.23 0.29
C PHE A 502 -9.15 -7.96 1.22
N THR A 503 -8.70 -6.69 1.16
CA THR A 503 -7.91 -5.92 2.13
C THR A 503 -6.39 -5.82 1.89
N THR A 504 -5.97 -5.01 0.92
CA THR A 504 -4.55 -4.79 0.57
C THR A 504 -4.23 -3.30 0.80
N ILE A 505 -3.31 -2.86 1.67
CA ILE A 505 -1.83 -2.68 1.55
C ILE A 505 -1.30 -2.39 0.13
N GLU A 506 -1.87 -3.03 -0.89
CA GLU A 506 -1.66 -2.78 -2.32
C GLU A 506 -3.02 -2.39 -2.95
N PRO A 507 -3.07 -1.49 -3.95
CA PRO A 507 -4.35 -1.09 -4.56
C PRO A 507 -5.07 -2.32 -5.18
N ASN A 508 -6.40 -2.46 -4.99
CA ASN A 508 -7.11 -3.54 -5.66
C ASN A 508 -7.14 -3.24 -7.16
N VAL A 509 -6.58 -4.12 -7.99
CA VAL A 509 -6.55 -3.94 -9.44
C VAL A 509 -7.58 -4.87 -10.07
N GLY A 510 -8.50 -4.28 -10.83
CA GLY A 510 -9.53 -4.99 -11.57
C GLY A 510 -9.51 -4.61 -13.05
N CYS A 511 -10.09 -5.48 -13.88
CA CYS A 511 -10.28 -5.21 -15.31
C CYS A 511 -11.76 -5.00 -15.61
N GLY A 512 -12.04 -4.04 -16.49
CA GLY A 512 -13.40 -3.69 -16.90
C GLY A 512 -13.47 -3.28 -18.38
N PHE A 513 -14.64 -2.81 -18.78
CA PHE A 513 -14.85 -2.20 -20.08
C PHE A 513 -15.36 -0.78 -19.89
N GLY A 514 -14.69 0.18 -20.52
CA GLY A 514 -15.09 1.57 -20.52
C GLY A 514 -15.55 2.04 -21.90
N PRO A 515 -16.52 2.96 -21.98
CA PRO A 515 -16.94 3.60 -23.21
C PRO A 515 -15.87 4.55 -23.74
N ILE A 516 -15.46 4.36 -24.99
CA ILE A 516 -14.66 5.32 -25.75
C ILE A 516 -15.40 5.74 -27.01
N PHE A 517 -15.02 6.89 -27.56
CA PHE A 517 -15.59 7.40 -28.81
C PHE A 517 -15.58 6.35 -29.93
N CYS A 518 -16.72 6.18 -30.60
CA CYS A 518 -16.83 5.39 -31.83
C CYS A 518 -16.92 6.32 -33.04
N PRO A 519 -15.98 6.25 -34.01
CA PRO A 519 -16.09 7.00 -35.26
C PRO A 519 -17.36 6.68 -36.06
N CYS A 520 -17.98 5.52 -35.83
CA CYS A 520 -19.25 5.13 -36.43
C CYS A 520 -20.39 6.13 -36.18
N SER A 521 -20.37 6.82 -35.03
CA SER A 521 -21.34 7.85 -34.68
C SER A 521 -21.36 9.04 -35.65
N LEU A 522 -20.28 9.25 -36.41
CA LEU A 522 -20.18 10.34 -37.39
C LEU A 522 -20.94 10.06 -38.69
N SER A 523 -21.28 8.78 -38.97
CA SER A 523 -21.80 8.36 -40.27
C SER A 523 -23.33 8.14 -40.29
N GLN A 524 -23.99 8.03 -39.14
CA GLN A 524 -25.43 7.78 -39.01
C GLN A 524 -25.97 8.46 -37.73
N PRO A 525 -26.89 9.44 -37.81
CA PRO A 525 -27.45 10.12 -36.65
C PRO A 525 -28.57 9.33 -35.91
N SER A 526 -28.80 8.05 -36.26
CA SER A 526 -29.89 7.27 -35.65
C SER A 526 -29.38 6.34 -34.53
N PRO A 527 -29.91 6.47 -33.29
CA PRO A 527 -29.55 5.63 -32.13
C PRO A 527 -29.99 4.16 -32.24
N SER A 528 -30.80 3.79 -33.23
CA SER A 528 -31.40 2.45 -33.36
C SER A 528 -30.63 1.48 -34.28
N SER A 529 -29.42 1.82 -34.74
CA SER A 529 -28.60 0.99 -35.63
C SER A 529 -27.32 0.46 -34.97
N THR A 530 -27.45 -0.14 -33.79
CA THR A 530 -26.37 -0.80 -33.02
C THR A 530 -25.72 -2.02 -33.72
N GLY A 531 -26.06 -2.31 -34.98
CA GLY A 531 -25.65 -3.52 -35.70
C GLY A 531 -24.67 -3.35 -36.89
N GLN A 532 -24.23 -2.15 -37.27
CA GLN A 532 -23.43 -1.95 -38.49
C GLN A 532 -21.92 -1.74 -38.27
N CYS A 533 -21.50 -1.45 -37.04
CA CYS A 533 -20.09 -1.27 -36.67
C CYS A 533 -19.54 -2.57 -36.05
N GLY A 534 -18.53 -3.18 -36.68
CA GLY A 534 -17.92 -4.44 -36.24
C GLY A 534 -17.04 -4.36 -34.98
N ALA A 535 -17.31 -3.43 -34.05
CA ALA A 535 -16.49 -3.22 -32.86
C ALA A 535 -16.38 -4.50 -32.02
N LYS A 536 -15.13 -4.95 -31.76
CA LYS A 536 -14.82 -6.24 -31.13
C LYS A 536 -15.55 -6.51 -29.80
N TYR A 537 -15.79 -5.48 -28.99
CA TYR A 537 -16.38 -5.62 -27.65
C TYR A 537 -17.79 -5.02 -27.57
N GLY A 538 -18.41 -4.70 -28.70
CA GLY A 538 -19.74 -4.10 -28.75
C GLY A 538 -19.77 -2.61 -28.39
N HIS A 539 -20.98 -2.11 -28.15
CA HIS A 539 -21.29 -0.70 -27.90
C HIS A 539 -22.08 -0.51 -26.61
N VAL A 540 -22.10 0.73 -26.14
CA VAL A 540 -22.91 1.24 -25.03
C VAL A 540 -23.34 2.66 -25.38
N THR A 541 -24.51 3.08 -24.94
CA THR A 541 -24.97 4.47 -25.11
C THR A 541 -24.58 5.30 -23.89
N THR A 542 -23.87 6.40 -24.09
CA THR A 542 -23.57 7.38 -23.04
C THR A 542 -23.76 8.78 -23.59
N PHE A 543 -24.36 9.68 -22.80
CA PHE A 543 -24.67 11.05 -23.22
C PHE A 543 -25.49 11.13 -24.52
N GLY A 544 -26.41 10.17 -24.72
CA GLY A 544 -27.26 10.11 -25.92
C GLY A 544 -26.54 9.67 -27.20
N ALA A 545 -25.29 9.24 -27.14
CA ALA A 545 -24.51 8.82 -28.31
C ALA A 545 -23.88 7.41 -28.12
N PRO A 546 -23.78 6.60 -29.21
CA PRO A 546 -23.16 5.29 -29.14
C PRO A 546 -21.64 5.41 -28.97
N HIS A 547 -21.13 4.76 -27.93
CA HIS A 547 -19.72 4.60 -27.62
C HIS A 547 -19.34 3.12 -27.78
N ARG A 548 -18.10 2.85 -28.16
CA ARG A 548 -17.59 1.48 -28.24
C ARG A 548 -16.98 1.07 -26.91
N ARG A 549 -17.09 -0.19 -26.53
CA ARG A 549 -16.47 -0.72 -25.32
C ARG A 549 -14.98 -0.99 -25.57
N HIS A 550 -14.14 -0.58 -24.62
CA HIS A 550 -12.69 -0.81 -24.65
C HIS A 550 -12.21 -1.36 -23.30
N PRO A 551 -11.29 -2.35 -23.27
CA PRO A 551 -10.72 -2.84 -22.03
C PRO A 551 -10.03 -1.72 -21.25
N ILE A 552 -10.23 -1.70 -19.93
CA ILE A 552 -9.62 -0.74 -19.01
C ILE A 552 -9.15 -1.46 -17.74
N VAL A 553 -8.14 -0.90 -17.09
CA VAL A 553 -7.69 -1.27 -15.75
C VAL A 553 -8.26 -0.28 -14.75
N VAL A 554 -8.81 -0.79 -13.65
CA VAL A 554 -9.36 0.01 -12.57
C VAL A 554 -8.59 -0.32 -11.30
N LYS A 555 -7.94 0.68 -10.70
CA LYS A 555 -7.19 0.58 -9.45
C LYS A 555 -7.99 1.22 -8.32
N ASP A 556 -8.46 0.43 -7.38
CA ASP A 556 -9.03 0.92 -6.13
C ASP A 556 -7.91 1.29 -5.15
N VAL A 557 -7.53 2.56 -5.13
CA VAL A 557 -6.49 3.07 -4.26
C VAL A 557 -7.15 3.33 -2.90
N ALA A 558 -7.10 2.35 -2.00
CA ALA A 558 -7.73 2.41 -0.68
C ALA A 558 -6.86 3.19 0.32
N GLY A 559 -7.39 4.27 0.92
CA GLY A 559 -6.81 4.89 2.12
C GLY A 559 -6.09 6.24 2.00
N LEU A 560 -6.54 7.18 1.15
CA LEU A 560 -6.20 8.58 1.40
C LEU A 560 -6.98 9.01 2.67
N VAL A 561 -6.27 9.42 3.71
CA VAL A 561 -6.84 10.06 4.89
C VAL A 561 -6.41 11.53 4.86
N GLN A 562 -7.23 12.42 5.42
CA GLN A 562 -6.84 13.81 5.61
C GLN A 562 -5.50 13.91 6.34
N GLY A 563 -4.56 14.66 5.77
CA GLY A 563 -3.19 14.82 6.26
C GLY A 563 -2.22 13.71 5.82
N ALA A 564 -2.53 12.93 4.79
CA ALA A 564 -1.66 11.86 4.28
C ALA A 564 -0.28 12.39 3.85
N TYR A 565 -0.22 13.62 3.31
CA TYR A 565 1.04 14.26 2.91
C TYR A 565 2.00 14.53 4.08
N ARG A 566 1.50 14.68 5.32
CA ARG A 566 2.32 14.89 6.53
C ARG A 566 2.91 13.59 7.10
N GLY A 567 2.80 12.47 6.38
CA GLY A 567 3.26 11.17 6.86
C GLY A 567 2.36 10.54 7.92
N ARG A 568 1.13 11.05 8.13
CA ARG A 568 0.12 10.35 8.93
C ARG A 568 -0.32 9.08 8.17
N GLY A 569 -0.17 7.91 8.79
CA GLY A 569 -0.48 6.62 8.18
C GLY A 569 0.48 6.20 7.06
N LYS A 570 -0.02 5.52 6.01
CA LYS A 570 0.76 5.02 4.87
C LYS A 570 0.91 6.04 3.71
N GLY A 571 0.66 7.33 3.98
CA GLY A 571 0.34 8.37 2.99
C GLY A 571 1.28 8.49 1.78
N ASN A 572 2.60 8.49 1.97
CA ASN A 572 3.55 8.62 0.85
C ASN A 572 3.54 7.42 -0.11
N ARG A 573 3.26 6.20 0.38
CA ARG A 573 3.14 5.02 -0.49
C ARG A 573 1.84 5.07 -1.30
N PHE A 574 0.75 5.51 -0.67
CA PHE A 574 -0.55 5.69 -1.31
C PHE A 574 -0.51 6.74 -2.44
N LEU A 575 0.14 7.88 -2.20
CA LEU A 575 0.26 8.95 -3.19
C LEU A 575 1.11 8.52 -4.41
N ASN A 576 2.06 7.61 -4.20
CA ASN A 576 2.79 6.99 -5.31
C ASN A 576 1.90 6.06 -6.14
N ASP A 577 0.96 5.32 -5.53
CA ASP A 577 0.02 4.47 -6.27
C ASP A 577 -0.89 5.29 -7.21
N LEU A 578 -1.22 6.54 -6.84
CA LEU A 578 -1.94 7.47 -7.72
C LEU A 578 -1.12 7.84 -8.96
N CYS A 579 0.20 7.76 -8.91
CA CYS A 579 1.07 8.03 -10.06
C CYS A 579 1.00 6.92 -11.12
N ASP A 580 0.40 5.77 -10.85
CA ASP A 580 0.18 4.77 -11.89
C ASP A 580 -1.08 5.01 -12.72
N ALA A 581 -1.98 5.87 -12.25
CA ALA A 581 -3.23 6.16 -12.94
C ALA A 581 -3.04 7.20 -14.06
N ASP A 582 -3.70 6.97 -15.19
CA ASP A 582 -3.82 7.94 -16.29
C ASP A 582 -4.89 9.00 -15.98
N VAL A 583 -5.93 8.61 -15.23
CA VAL A 583 -7.01 9.47 -14.77
C VAL A 583 -7.50 9.01 -13.41
N LEU A 584 -7.91 9.95 -12.57
CA LEU A 584 -8.51 9.68 -11.28
C LEU A 584 -10.04 9.85 -11.35
N VAL A 585 -10.76 8.92 -10.75
CA VAL A 585 -12.20 9.05 -10.49
C VAL A 585 -12.37 9.25 -8.99
N HIS A 586 -12.77 10.46 -8.63
CA HIS A 586 -13.03 10.85 -7.25
C HIS A 586 -14.50 10.59 -6.90
N ILE A 587 -14.73 9.53 -6.15
CA ILE A 587 -16.03 9.11 -5.67
C ILE A 587 -16.40 9.96 -4.46
N VAL A 588 -17.43 10.80 -4.62
CA VAL A 588 -17.92 11.73 -3.60
C VAL A 588 -19.38 11.41 -3.28
N ASP A 589 -19.79 11.59 -2.03
CA ASP A 589 -21.21 11.53 -1.67
C ASP A 589 -21.94 12.77 -2.22
N GLY A 590 -22.69 12.58 -3.31
CA GLY A 590 -23.49 13.61 -3.95
C GLY A 590 -24.79 13.95 -3.22
N ALA A 591 -25.18 13.15 -2.22
CA ALA A 591 -26.34 13.42 -1.38
C ALA A 591 -25.98 14.15 -0.08
N GLY A 592 -24.69 14.32 0.22
CA GLY A 592 -24.21 14.91 1.48
C GLY A 592 -24.70 14.12 2.70
N ALA A 593 -24.78 12.80 2.60
CA ALA A 593 -25.30 11.90 3.64
C ALA A 593 -24.17 11.16 4.37
N THR A 594 -22.95 11.72 4.38
CA THR A 594 -21.78 11.15 5.04
C THR A 594 -20.89 12.28 5.58
N TYR A 595 -20.46 12.16 6.83
CA TYR A 595 -19.51 13.08 7.48
C TYR A 595 -18.07 12.79 7.04
N ALA A 596 -17.14 13.67 7.42
CA ALA A 596 -15.74 13.60 6.97
C ALA A 596 -15.01 12.32 7.40
N ASP A 597 -15.42 11.69 8.50
CA ASP A 597 -14.89 10.41 9.02
C ASP A 597 -15.48 9.18 8.31
N GLY A 598 -16.48 9.36 7.44
CA GLY A 598 -17.18 8.27 6.76
C GLY A 598 -18.42 7.75 7.50
N SER A 599 -18.83 8.37 8.61
CA SER A 599 -20.06 8.06 9.32
C SER A 599 -21.29 8.61 8.59
N ALA A 600 -22.43 7.93 8.69
CA ALA A 600 -23.66 8.33 8.00
C ALA A 600 -24.34 9.51 8.67
N CYS A 601 -24.90 10.43 7.89
CA CYS A 601 -25.68 11.58 8.36
C CYS A 601 -26.95 11.77 7.53
N ALA A 602 -27.82 12.71 7.95
CA ALA A 602 -28.99 13.01 7.13
C ALA A 602 -28.55 13.67 5.81
N PRO A 603 -29.24 13.40 4.68
CA PRO A 603 -28.88 13.99 3.40
C PRO A 603 -28.82 15.52 3.45
N GLY A 604 -27.69 16.08 3.06
CA GLY A 604 -27.40 17.52 3.06
C GLY A 604 -26.68 18.03 4.32
N GLU A 605 -26.47 17.21 5.34
CA GLU A 605 -25.69 17.60 6.54
C GLU A 605 -24.18 17.46 6.32
N GLY A 606 -23.74 16.50 5.51
CA GLY A 606 -22.34 16.30 5.15
C GLY A 606 -21.85 17.31 4.11
N SER A 607 -20.59 17.76 4.24
CA SER A 607 -20.01 18.75 3.33
C SER A 607 -19.44 18.13 2.04
N THR A 608 -20.28 17.98 1.02
CA THR A 608 -19.85 17.58 -0.33
C THR A 608 -18.84 18.57 -0.94
N PHE A 609 -18.90 19.85 -0.57
CA PHE A 609 -17.99 20.87 -1.07
C PHE A 609 -16.54 20.64 -0.64
N ASP A 610 -16.34 20.32 0.64
CA ASP A 610 -15.01 20.09 1.21
C ASP A 610 -14.44 18.76 0.71
N ASP A 611 -15.31 17.76 0.50
CA ASP A 611 -14.93 16.47 -0.07
C ASP A 611 -14.28 16.64 -1.43
N ILE A 612 -14.89 17.41 -2.34
CA ILE A 612 -14.38 17.63 -3.71
C ILE A 612 -12.97 18.23 -3.70
N MET A 613 -12.73 19.22 -2.84
CA MET A 613 -11.46 19.95 -2.79
C MET A 613 -10.35 19.18 -2.07
N TRP A 614 -10.71 18.30 -1.15
CA TRP A 614 -9.77 17.61 -0.28
C TRP A 614 -8.67 16.85 -1.06
N VAL A 615 -9.03 16.02 -2.04
CA VAL A 615 -8.04 15.23 -2.81
C VAL A 615 -7.04 16.12 -3.54
N ARG A 616 -7.51 17.23 -4.12
CA ARG A 616 -6.61 18.20 -4.80
C ARG A 616 -5.67 18.85 -3.78
N GLY A 617 -6.18 19.26 -2.63
CA GLY A 617 -5.37 19.86 -1.56
C GLY A 617 -4.29 18.93 -1.01
N GLU A 618 -4.59 17.64 -0.87
CA GLU A 618 -3.62 16.61 -0.46
C GLU A 618 -2.51 16.42 -1.49
N LEU A 619 -2.89 16.21 -2.77
CA LEU A 619 -1.92 16.06 -3.87
C LEU A 619 -1.03 17.29 -3.99
N HIS A 620 -1.63 18.48 -3.90
CA HIS A 620 -0.90 19.74 -3.94
C HIS A 620 0.10 19.81 -2.80
N SER A 621 -0.35 19.60 -1.56
CA SER A 621 0.50 19.72 -0.38
C SER A 621 1.69 18.76 -0.42
N TRP A 622 1.45 17.52 -0.84
CA TRP A 622 2.51 16.53 -1.03
C TRP A 622 3.58 16.97 -2.03
N ILE A 623 3.16 17.41 -3.22
CA ILE A 623 4.10 17.80 -4.28
C ILE A 623 4.81 19.10 -3.91
N TYR A 624 4.09 20.04 -3.31
CA TYR A 624 4.64 21.30 -2.83
C TYR A 624 5.71 21.08 -1.76
N ASP A 625 5.45 20.26 -0.74
CA ASP A 625 6.40 20.04 0.35
C ASP A 625 7.66 19.31 -0.15
N ASN A 626 7.51 18.33 -1.05
CA ASN A 626 8.66 17.67 -1.70
C ASN A 626 9.50 18.65 -2.55
N LEU A 627 8.85 19.50 -3.33
CA LEU A 627 9.53 20.49 -4.17
C LEU A 627 10.20 21.57 -3.32
N ARG A 628 9.52 22.04 -2.26
CA ARG A 628 10.03 23.03 -1.30
C ARG A 628 11.31 22.52 -0.63
N ALA A 629 11.36 21.25 -0.23
CA ALA A 629 12.56 20.65 0.37
C ALA A 629 13.79 20.68 -0.56
N GLN A 630 13.59 20.69 -1.88
CA GLN A 630 14.67 20.74 -2.87
C GLN A 630 14.87 22.14 -3.51
N TRP A 631 14.06 23.14 -3.12
CA TRP A 631 13.94 24.41 -3.83
C TRP A 631 15.26 25.19 -3.91
N ALA A 632 16.03 25.24 -2.82
CA ALA A 632 17.33 25.91 -2.79
C ALA A 632 18.32 25.32 -3.83
N ALA A 633 18.25 24.01 -4.07
CA ALA A 633 19.06 23.36 -5.09
C ALA A 633 18.56 23.63 -6.52
N VAL A 634 17.24 23.76 -6.70
CA VAL A 634 16.61 24.12 -7.97
C VAL A 634 16.93 25.56 -8.34
N VAL A 635 16.84 26.51 -7.41
CA VAL A 635 17.19 27.92 -7.65
C VAL A 635 18.65 28.08 -8.06
N ARG A 636 19.59 27.36 -7.41
CA ARG A 636 21.01 27.37 -7.82
C ARG A 636 21.25 26.75 -9.21
N LYS A 637 20.43 25.79 -9.62
CA LYS A 637 20.55 25.09 -10.91
C LYS A 637 19.16 24.94 -11.55
N PRO A 638 18.63 26.00 -12.20
CA PRO A 638 17.21 26.06 -12.63
C PRO A 638 16.77 24.90 -13.53
N LEU A 639 17.66 24.35 -14.35
CA LEU A 639 17.36 23.20 -15.22
C LEU A 639 16.99 21.93 -14.44
N LYS A 640 17.34 21.81 -13.15
CA LYS A 640 16.93 20.69 -12.29
C LYS A 640 15.43 20.57 -12.15
N ILE A 641 14.66 21.66 -12.35
CA ILE A 641 13.19 21.63 -12.24
C ILE A 641 12.58 20.53 -13.12
N ARG A 642 13.18 20.24 -14.28
CA ARG A 642 12.72 19.21 -15.22
C ARG A 642 12.81 17.78 -14.67
N THR A 643 13.75 17.54 -13.76
CA THR A 643 14.02 16.21 -13.20
C THR A 643 13.36 15.97 -11.85
N VAL A 644 12.97 17.02 -11.12
CA VAL A 644 12.33 16.86 -9.80
C VAL A 644 11.01 16.10 -9.89
N PHE A 645 10.30 16.21 -11.02
CA PHE A 645 8.99 15.58 -11.19
C PHE A 645 9.03 14.14 -11.73
N THR A 646 10.21 13.57 -11.99
CA THR A 646 10.30 12.21 -12.56
C THR A 646 9.74 11.15 -11.62
N GLY A 647 9.79 11.39 -10.30
CA GLY A 647 9.18 10.53 -9.28
C GLY A 647 7.65 10.42 -9.39
N TYR A 648 7.00 11.34 -10.11
CA TYR A 648 5.55 11.33 -10.38
C TYR A 648 5.21 10.77 -11.77
N HIS A 649 6.13 10.01 -12.38
CA HIS A 649 6.04 9.49 -13.75
C HIS A 649 5.86 10.58 -14.81
N SER A 650 6.39 11.79 -14.55
CA SER A 650 6.33 12.91 -15.48
C SER A 650 7.69 13.10 -16.16
N PRO A 651 7.79 12.90 -17.49
CA PRO A 651 9.03 13.12 -18.21
C PRO A 651 9.36 14.62 -18.32
N PRO A 652 10.64 14.98 -18.52
CA PRO A 652 11.07 16.37 -18.70
C PRO A 652 10.25 17.16 -19.74
N SER A 653 9.86 16.52 -20.84
CA SER A 653 9.04 17.14 -21.89
C SER A 653 7.66 17.62 -21.41
N SER A 654 7.06 16.90 -20.45
CA SER A 654 5.80 17.32 -19.82
C SER A 654 6.00 18.54 -18.93
N ILE A 655 7.16 18.66 -18.28
CA ILE A 655 7.51 19.83 -17.47
C ILE A 655 7.79 21.04 -18.36
N ASP A 656 8.46 20.85 -19.50
CA ASP A 656 8.61 21.93 -20.49
C ASP A 656 7.26 22.43 -21.01
N ALA A 657 6.30 21.53 -21.21
CA ALA A 657 4.94 21.92 -21.59
C ALA A 657 4.27 22.74 -20.48
N LEU A 658 4.39 22.30 -19.24
CA LEU A 658 3.87 23.03 -18.10
C LEU A 658 4.52 24.42 -17.93
N LEU A 659 5.84 24.53 -18.11
CA LEU A 659 6.54 25.82 -18.04
C LEU A 659 6.04 26.79 -19.13
N ARG A 660 5.75 26.28 -20.33
CA ARG A 660 5.12 27.09 -21.40
C ARG A 660 3.75 27.61 -21.00
N CYS A 661 2.91 26.81 -20.31
CA CYS A 661 1.63 27.31 -19.77
C CYS A 661 1.83 28.49 -18.81
N LEU A 662 2.91 28.49 -18.04
CA LEU A 662 3.27 29.57 -17.13
C LEU A 662 3.98 30.75 -17.83
N GLY A 663 4.02 30.73 -19.16
CA GLY A 663 4.65 31.75 -19.97
C GLY A 663 6.17 31.69 -19.96
N ILE A 664 6.79 30.54 -19.67
CA ILE A 664 8.23 30.31 -19.79
C ILE A 664 8.49 29.42 -20.99
N SER A 665 8.99 30.02 -22.08
CA SER A 665 9.16 29.30 -23.35
C SER A 665 10.61 28.93 -23.66
N THR A 666 11.58 29.55 -22.98
CA THR A 666 13.01 29.34 -23.24
C THR A 666 13.78 29.06 -21.95
N GLU A 667 14.91 28.35 -22.07
CA GLU A 667 15.80 28.10 -20.92
C GLU A 667 16.38 29.39 -20.34
N VAL A 668 16.69 30.37 -21.21
CA VAL A 668 17.18 31.69 -20.79
C VAL A 668 16.14 32.39 -19.89
N GLU A 669 14.88 32.32 -20.27
CA GLU A 669 13.79 32.88 -19.47
C GLU A 669 13.60 32.14 -18.14
N LEU A 670 13.70 30.81 -18.15
CA LEU A 670 13.64 29.99 -16.95
C LEU A 670 14.73 30.38 -15.95
N VAL A 671 15.99 30.46 -16.41
CA VAL A 671 17.14 30.81 -15.57
C VAL A 671 17.01 32.23 -15.01
N ARG A 672 16.43 33.16 -15.78
CA ARG A 672 16.21 34.54 -15.34
C ARG A 672 15.08 34.68 -14.32
N ARG A 673 13.96 33.99 -14.52
CA ARG A 673 12.72 34.21 -13.74
C ARG A 673 12.65 33.34 -12.48
N LEU A 674 13.13 32.09 -12.54
CA LEU A 674 12.98 31.12 -11.45
C LEU A 674 13.61 31.57 -10.12
N PRO A 675 14.78 32.24 -10.08
CA PRO A 675 15.32 32.75 -8.82
C PRO A 675 14.48 33.83 -8.13
N ALA A 676 13.58 34.49 -8.86
CA ALA A 676 12.68 35.52 -8.33
C ALA A 676 11.31 34.95 -7.90
N TRP A 677 11.08 33.65 -8.05
CA TRP A 677 9.81 33.01 -7.66
C TRP A 677 9.71 32.84 -6.14
N GLY A 678 8.57 33.24 -5.59
CA GLY A 678 8.21 33.02 -4.18
C GLY A 678 7.24 31.86 -4.00
N GLY A 679 6.60 31.81 -2.82
CA GLY A 679 5.63 30.76 -2.48
C GLY A 679 4.41 30.74 -3.41
N ALA A 680 3.92 31.91 -3.82
CA ALA A 680 2.75 32.02 -4.70
C ALA A 680 3.01 31.44 -6.10
N GLU A 681 4.17 31.74 -6.71
CA GLU A 681 4.56 31.15 -7.99
C GLU A 681 4.78 29.64 -7.87
N LEU A 682 5.33 29.19 -6.73
CA LEU A 682 5.53 27.77 -6.46
C LEU A 682 4.19 27.02 -6.31
N HIS A 683 3.23 27.58 -5.57
CA HIS A 683 1.88 27.04 -5.47
C HIS A 683 1.17 27.02 -6.83
N LEU A 684 1.33 28.04 -7.67
CA LEU A 684 0.77 28.06 -9.02
C LEU A 684 1.40 26.99 -9.93
N LEU A 685 2.72 26.81 -9.85
CA LEU A 685 3.44 25.73 -10.55
C LEU A 685 2.88 24.36 -10.17
N VAL A 686 2.76 24.10 -8.86
CA VAL A 686 2.26 22.83 -8.33
C VAL A 686 0.79 22.61 -8.70
N ALA A 687 -0.07 23.63 -8.56
CA ALA A 687 -1.46 23.55 -8.95
C ALA A 687 -1.61 23.21 -10.44
N THR A 688 -0.87 23.89 -11.30
CA THR A 688 -0.84 23.63 -12.77
C THR A 688 -0.35 22.21 -13.06
N PHE A 689 0.68 21.75 -12.35
CA PHE A 689 1.18 20.38 -12.45
C PHE A 689 0.10 19.36 -12.06
N VAL A 690 -0.58 19.56 -10.92
CA VAL A 690 -1.63 18.67 -10.44
C VAL A 690 -2.76 18.55 -11.47
N HIS A 691 -3.21 19.67 -12.06
CA HIS A 691 -4.26 19.63 -13.09
C HIS A 691 -3.85 18.91 -14.38
N LEU A 692 -2.58 19.03 -14.80
CA LEU A 692 -2.08 18.38 -16.00
C LEU A 692 -1.77 16.89 -15.78
N ARG A 693 -1.25 16.54 -14.59
CA ARG A 693 -0.77 15.20 -14.28
C ARG A 693 -1.86 14.29 -13.71
N PHE A 694 -2.75 14.84 -12.91
CA PHE A 694 -3.82 14.10 -12.24
C PHE A 694 -5.17 14.67 -12.69
N PRO A 695 -5.62 14.39 -13.92
CA PRO A 695 -6.97 14.73 -14.33
C PRO A 695 -7.96 13.95 -13.45
N ILE A 696 -8.94 14.66 -12.90
CA ILE A 696 -9.92 14.10 -11.96
C ILE A 696 -11.33 14.27 -12.56
N VAL A 697 -12.10 13.18 -12.55
CA VAL A 697 -13.56 13.23 -12.69
C VAL A 697 -14.17 13.08 -11.30
N VAL A 698 -15.08 13.98 -10.94
CA VAL A 698 -15.80 13.91 -9.68
C VAL A 698 -17.11 13.16 -9.94
N ALA A 699 -17.18 11.96 -9.38
CA ALA A 699 -18.35 11.09 -9.48
C ALA A 699 -19.22 11.27 -8.23
N LEU A 700 -20.29 12.05 -8.38
CA LEU A 700 -21.28 12.35 -7.35
C LEU A 700 -22.20 11.14 -7.17
N ASN A 701 -21.81 10.24 -6.27
CA ASN A 701 -22.51 9.00 -5.98
C ASN A 701 -23.75 9.24 -5.10
N LYS A 702 -24.60 8.20 -4.97
CA LYS A 702 -25.88 8.23 -4.23
C LYS A 702 -26.96 9.11 -4.88
N ALA A 703 -26.92 9.27 -6.21
CA ALA A 703 -27.93 10.00 -6.96
C ALA A 703 -29.34 9.37 -6.87
N ASP A 704 -29.46 8.15 -6.34
CA ASP A 704 -30.74 7.56 -5.95
C ASP A 704 -31.46 8.33 -4.83
N MET A 705 -30.75 9.16 -4.05
CA MET A 705 -31.33 10.12 -3.11
C MET A 705 -31.68 11.45 -3.80
N ARG A 706 -32.59 11.41 -4.78
CA ARG A 706 -32.87 12.51 -5.72
C ARG A 706 -33.19 13.85 -5.05
N CYS A 707 -34.05 13.87 -4.02
CA CYS A 707 -34.47 15.10 -3.33
C CYS A 707 -33.31 15.92 -2.74
N ALA A 708 -32.26 15.26 -2.28
CA ALA A 708 -31.07 15.90 -1.75
C ALA A 708 -30.07 16.26 -2.86
N THR A 709 -29.89 15.34 -3.82
CA THR A 709 -28.89 15.46 -4.88
C THR A 709 -29.21 16.58 -5.89
N ASP A 710 -30.48 16.74 -6.28
CA ASP A 710 -30.88 17.70 -7.31
C ASP A 710 -30.70 19.16 -6.88
N LYS A 711 -30.89 19.44 -5.58
CA LYS A 711 -30.63 20.77 -5.03
C LYS A 711 -29.13 21.06 -4.96
N LEU A 712 -28.34 20.06 -4.56
CA LEU A 712 -26.91 20.23 -4.33
C LEU A 712 -26.12 20.37 -5.65
N ILE A 713 -26.51 19.64 -6.70
CA ILE A 713 -25.77 19.66 -7.96
C ILE A 713 -25.76 21.03 -8.64
N CYS A 714 -26.87 21.79 -8.60
CA CYS A 714 -26.92 23.12 -9.18
C CYS A 714 -25.89 24.04 -8.51
N THR A 715 -25.86 24.06 -7.18
CA THR A 715 -24.88 24.82 -6.41
C THR A 715 -23.44 24.35 -6.65
N LEU A 716 -23.22 23.04 -6.81
CA LEU A 716 -21.90 22.49 -7.12
C LEU A 716 -21.40 22.91 -8.51
N LYS A 717 -22.27 22.91 -9.53
CA LYS A 717 -21.93 23.35 -10.89
C LYS A 717 -21.60 24.84 -10.93
N GLU A 718 -22.31 25.66 -10.16
CA GLU A 718 -22.02 27.09 -10.04
C GLU A 718 -20.68 27.36 -9.35
N ARG A 719 -20.37 26.62 -8.28
CA ARG A 719 -19.14 26.80 -7.51
C ARG A 719 -17.90 26.20 -8.19
N TYR A 720 -18.07 25.11 -8.94
CA TYR A 720 -16.97 24.39 -9.60
C TYR A 720 -17.24 24.22 -11.11
N PRO A 721 -17.32 25.32 -11.88
CA PRO A 721 -17.71 25.28 -13.29
C PRO A 721 -16.70 24.55 -14.20
N ASN A 722 -15.44 24.47 -13.76
CA ASN A 722 -14.35 23.84 -14.51
C ASN A 722 -14.11 22.37 -14.12
N GLU A 723 -14.79 21.85 -13.09
CA GLU A 723 -14.66 20.45 -12.68
C GLU A 723 -15.64 19.57 -13.45
N THR A 724 -15.20 18.36 -13.81
CA THR A 724 -16.07 17.39 -14.48
C THR A 724 -16.90 16.64 -13.45
N LEU A 725 -18.09 17.17 -13.17
CA LEU A 725 -19.06 16.61 -12.22
C LEU A 725 -20.04 15.66 -12.94
N VAL A 726 -20.11 14.40 -12.51
CA VAL A 726 -21.03 13.40 -13.07
C VAL A 726 -21.82 12.73 -11.95
N GLN A 727 -23.15 12.80 -12.02
CA GLN A 727 -24.02 12.07 -11.09
C GLN A 727 -24.03 10.59 -11.40
N MET A 728 -24.07 9.77 -10.35
CA MET A 728 -24.25 8.33 -10.48
C MET A 728 -24.88 7.69 -9.25
N SER A 729 -25.40 6.49 -9.41
CA SER A 729 -25.69 5.57 -8.32
C SER A 729 -25.02 4.22 -8.59
N ALA A 730 -23.87 4.02 -7.95
CA ALA A 730 -23.16 2.74 -8.00
C ALA A 730 -24.00 1.59 -7.41
N LYS A 731 -24.88 1.89 -6.44
CA LYS A 731 -25.82 0.94 -5.84
C LYS A 731 -26.80 0.41 -6.88
N MET A 732 -27.42 1.28 -7.67
CA MET A 732 -28.38 0.88 -8.71
C MET A 732 -27.71 0.05 -9.80
N GLU A 733 -26.51 0.43 -10.25
CA GLU A 733 -25.75 -0.35 -11.22
C GLU A 733 -25.43 -1.76 -10.69
N CYS A 734 -24.96 -1.87 -9.44
CA CYS A 734 -24.69 -3.17 -8.81
C CYS A 734 -25.96 -4.03 -8.69
N ASN A 735 -27.10 -3.43 -8.35
CA ASN A 735 -28.38 -4.13 -8.28
C ASN A 735 -28.79 -4.69 -9.65
N LEU A 736 -28.64 -3.91 -10.72
CA LEU A 736 -28.93 -4.35 -12.10
C LEU A 736 -28.00 -5.49 -12.55
N LEU A 737 -26.70 -5.36 -12.30
CA LEU A 737 -25.73 -6.40 -12.64
C LEU A 737 -25.98 -7.70 -11.86
N PHE A 738 -26.29 -7.60 -10.57
CA PHE A 738 -26.69 -8.74 -9.75
C PHE A 738 -27.96 -9.42 -10.28
N LEU A 739 -29.00 -8.64 -10.59
CA LEU A 739 -30.26 -9.16 -11.15
C LEU A 739 -30.05 -9.82 -12.52
N ARG A 740 -29.18 -9.25 -13.36
CA ARG A 740 -28.78 -9.84 -14.64
C ARG A 740 -28.06 -11.16 -14.43
N GLN A 741 -27.15 -11.24 -13.47
CA GLN A 741 -26.39 -12.46 -13.15
C GLN A 741 -27.30 -13.60 -12.70
N VAL A 742 -28.34 -13.31 -11.91
CA VAL A 742 -29.34 -14.31 -11.51
C VAL A 742 -30.43 -14.56 -12.56
N GLY A 743 -30.34 -13.91 -13.73
CA GLY A 743 -31.29 -14.08 -14.84
C GLY A 743 -32.66 -13.43 -14.64
N ALA A 744 -32.81 -12.51 -13.67
CA ALA A 744 -34.08 -11.84 -13.36
C ALA A 744 -34.36 -10.62 -14.26
N VAL A 745 -33.32 -10.02 -14.84
CA VAL A 745 -33.46 -8.88 -15.77
C VAL A 745 -32.55 -9.01 -16.98
N ARG A 746 -32.96 -8.42 -18.11
CA ARG A 746 -32.08 -8.09 -19.22
C ARG A 746 -31.72 -6.61 -19.12
N TYR A 747 -30.42 -6.35 -19.06
CA TYR A 747 -29.88 -5.02 -18.89
C TYR A 747 -28.52 -4.88 -19.59
N VAL A 748 -28.34 -3.80 -20.34
CA VAL A 748 -27.04 -3.39 -20.86
C VAL A 748 -26.54 -2.20 -20.04
N PRO A 749 -25.34 -2.27 -19.44
CA PRO A 749 -24.76 -1.17 -18.68
C PRO A 749 -24.85 0.16 -19.43
N GLY A 750 -25.36 1.20 -18.78
CA GLY A 750 -25.55 2.54 -19.38
C GLY A 750 -26.93 2.80 -19.97
N ASP A 751 -27.78 1.78 -20.12
CA ASP A 751 -29.16 1.97 -20.57
C ASP A 751 -30.01 2.70 -19.52
N HIS A 752 -31.03 3.42 -20.01
CA HIS A 752 -32.02 4.15 -19.21
C HIS A 752 -33.23 3.28 -18.80
N SER A 753 -33.19 1.98 -19.11
CA SER A 753 -34.25 1.03 -18.80
C SER A 753 -33.70 -0.40 -18.69
N PHE A 754 -34.49 -1.31 -18.11
CA PHE A 754 -34.21 -2.75 -18.07
C PHE A 754 -35.50 -3.54 -18.31
N GLU A 755 -35.38 -4.76 -18.82
CA GLU A 755 -36.52 -5.66 -19.00
C GLU A 755 -36.51 -6.73 -17.91
N GLU A 756 -37.64 -6.91 -17.22
CA GLU A 756 -37.81 -8.03 -16.29
C GLU A 756 -38.05 -9.34 -17.06
N VAL A 757 -37.42 -10.43 -16.62
CA VAL A 757 -37.59 -11.75 -17.25
C VAL A 757 -38.63 -12.54 -16.46
N ASP A 758 -39.72 -12.93 -17.11
CA ASP A 758 -40.77 -13.75 -16.51
C ASP A 758 -40.27 -15.18 -16.25
N GLY A 759 -40.15 -15.53 -14.97
CA GLY A 759 -39.75 -16.86 -14.49
C GLY A 759 -38.88 -16.76 -13.23
N ALA A 760 -39.27 -17.46 -12.16
CA ALA A 760 -38.41 -17.53 -10.97
C ALA A 760 -37.09 -18.21 -11.35
N PRO A 761 -35.92 -17.65 -10.97
CA PRO A 761 -34.65 -18.28 -11.30
C PRO A 761 -34.59 -19.65 -10.62
N ALA A 762 -34.57 -20.71 -11.43
CA ALA A 762 -34.54 -22.08 -10.95
C ALA A 762 -33.22 -22.32 -10.18
N ASN A 763 -33.30 -22.94 -9.00
CA ASN A 763 -32.15 -23.25 -8.11
C ASN A 763 -31.49 -22.05 -7.39
N VAL A 764 -32.26 -21.07 -6.93
CA VAL A 764 -31.74 -19.94 -6.15
C VAL A 764 -32.23 -19.99 -4.69
N THR A 765 -31.33 -19.69 -3.73
CA THR A 765 -31.64 -19.70 -2.29
C THR A 765 -32.66 -18.61 -1.91
N ASP A 766 -33.41 -18.83 -0.83
CA ASP A 766 -34.40 -17.86 -0.33
C ASP A 766 -33.79 -16.49 0.01
N ALA A 767 -32.55 -16.46 0.48
CA ALA A 767 -31.84 -15.21 0.76
C ALA A 767 -31.59 -14.39 -0.52
N VAL A 768 -31.15 -15.05 -1.60
CA VAL A 768 -30.91 -14.40 -2.90
C VAL A 768 -32.23 -13.94 -3.52
N ARG A 769 -33.32 -14.72 -3.37
CA ARG A 769 -34.66 -14.32 -3.82
C ARG A 769 -35.17 -13.06 -3.10
N LYS A 770 -35.06 -13.00 -1.77
CA LYS A 770 -35.43 -11.82 -0.98
C LYS A 770 -34.62 -10.58 -1.39
N ARG A 771 -33.31 -10.75 -1.61
CA ARG A 771 -32.43 -9.67 -2.11
C ARG A 771 -32.85 -9.19 -3.50
N ALA A 772 -33.14 -10.10 -4.42
CA ALA A 772 -33.59 -9.77 -5.77
C ALA A 772 -34.91 -9.00 -5.77
N MET A 773 -35.89 -9.44 -4.98
CA MET A 773 -37.18 -8.74 -4.83
C MET A 773 -36.99 -7.31 -4.30
N LYS A 774 -36.16 -7.13 -3.26
CA LYS A 774 -35.84 -5.80 -2.73
C LYS A 774 -35.18 -4.91 -3.79
N ALA A 775 -34.21 -5.44 -4.53
CA ALA A 775 -33.50 -4.71 -5.57
C ALA A 775 -34.44 -4.26 -6.71
N LEU A 776 -35.37 -5.11 -7.14
CA LEU A 776 -36.37 -4.77 -8.17
C LEU A 776 -37.28 -3.61 -7.72
N VAL A 777 -37.72 -3.61 -6.46
CA VAL A 777 -38.54 -2.51 -5.92
C VAL A 777 -37.77 -1.18 -5.97
N GLU A 778 -36.53 -1.17 -5.47
CA GLU A 778 -35.68 0.03 -5.51
C GLU A 778 -35.42 0.52 -6.96
N LEU A 779 -35.22 -0.40 -7.90
CA LEU A 779 -34.97 -0.05 -9.31
C LEU A 779 -36.21 0.51 -10.01
N ARG A 780 -37.40 -0.01 -9.74
CA ARG A 780 -38.66 0.51 -10.28
C ARG A 780 -38.92 1.94 -9.81
N GLU A 781 -38.60 2.24 -8.55
CA GLU A 781 -38.66 3.59 -8.02
C GLU A 781 -37.61 4.49 -8.66
N PHE A 782 -36.39 4.00 -8.84
CA PHE A 782 -35.30 4.77 -9.45
C PHE A 782 -35.54 5.09 -10.93
N PHE A 783 -36.00 4.14 -11.76
CA PHE A 783 -36.32 4.32 -13.18
C PHE A 783 -37.78 4.76 -13.42
N SER A 784 -38.35 5.49 -12.46
CA SER A 784 -39.74 5.97 -12.52
C SER A 784 -40.07 6.66 -13.86
N PRO A 785 -41.28 6.48 -14.42
CA PRO A 785 -41.74 7.15 -15.63
C PRO A 785 -41.66 8.69 -15.58
N MET A 786 -41.55 9.28 -14.38
CA MET A 786 -41.34 10.72 -14.22
C MET A 786 -39.97 11.20 -14.72
N HIS A 787 -39.01 10.29 -14.91
CA HIS A 787 -37.65 10.61 -15.36
C HIS A 787 -37.13 9.60 -16.42
N PRO A 788 -37.70 9.62 -17.64
CA PRO A 788 -37.49 8.58 -18.65
C PRO A 788 -36.04 8.47 -19.15
N ASP A 789 -35.25 9.54 -19.04
CA ASP A 789 -33.86 9.57 -19.49
C ASP A 789 -32.84 9.26 -18.37
N THR A 790 -33.31 8.80 -17.20
CA THR A 790 -32.41 8.47 -16.07
C THR A 790 -31.52 7.29 -16.44
N THR A 791 -30.21 7.44 -16.26
CA THR A 791 -29.27 6.32 -16.24
C THR A 791 -28.67 6.20 -14.84
N THR A 792 -27.97 5.08 -14.57
CA THR A 792 -27.22 4.92 -13.31
C THR A 792 -25.99 5.84 -13.23
N GLY A 793 -25.56 6.44 -14.34
CA GLY A 793 -24.41 7.35 -14.40
C GLY A 793 -23.02 6.69 -14.33
N VAL A 794 -22.91 5.40 -14.00
CA VAL A 794 -21.61 4.71 -13.87
C VAL A 794 -20.85 4.70 -15.20
N GLN A 795 -21.52 4.37 -16.32
CA GLN A 795 -20.91 4.43 -17.65
C GLN A 795 -20.57 5.85 -18.08
N ALA A 796 -21.36 6.85 -17.65
CA ALA A 796 -21.09 8.26 -17.92
C ALA A 796 -19.81 8.74 -17.20
N VAL A 797 -19.57 8.29 -15.96
CA VAL A 797 -18.32 8.55 -15.22
C VAL A 797 -17.12 7.95 -15.95
N LEU A 798 -17.23 6.69 -16.41
CA LEU A 798 -16.16 6.04 -17.17
C LEU A 798 -15.90 6.77 -18.50
N ALA A 799 -16.95 7.17 -19.22
CA ALA A 799 -16.83 7.93 -20.47
C ALA A 799 -16.11 9.26 -20.24
N ALA A 800 -16.52 10.00 -19.21
CA ALA A 800 -15.87 11.25 -18.81
C ALA A 800 -14.39 11.03 -18.47
N ALA A 801 -14.08 10.01 -17.67
CA ALA A 801 -12.70 9.71 -17.27
C ALA A 801 -11.81 9.37 -18.48
N LEU A 802 -12.30 8.51 -19.37
CA LEU A 802 -11.57 8.11 -20.58
C LEU A 802 -11.44 9.25 -21.60
N SER A 803 -12.34 10.23 -21.59
CA SER A 803 -12.21 11.45 -22.39
C SER A 803 -11.06 12.35 -21.91
N LEU A 804 -10.73 12.29 -20.62
CA LEU A 804 -9.63 13.04 -20.01
C LEU A 804 -8.26 12.35 -20.14
N CYS A 805 -8.22 11.01 -20.26
CA CYS A 805 -6.96 10.27 -20.42
C CYS A 805 -6.12 10.83 -21.58
N PRO A 806 -4.82 11.12 -21.42
CA PRO A 806 -3.99 11.61 -22.51
C PRO A 806 -3.76 10.54 -23.58
N GLY A 807 -3.55 10.96 -24.84
CA GLY A 807 -3.15 10.05 -25.93
C GLY A 807 -4.03 10.06 -27.18
N HIS A 808 -3.64 9.22 -28.14
CA HIS A 808 -4.29 9.00 -29.43
C HIS A 808 -5.09 7.69 -29.40
N LEU A 809 -6.33 7.71 -29.89
CA LEU A 809 -7.12 6.54 -30.20
C LEU A 809 -7.03 6.29 -31.70
N VAL A 810 -6.35 5.20 -32.07
CA VAL A 810 -6.07 4.85 -33.46
C VAL A 810 -7.02 3.77 -33.93
N TYR A 811 -7.68 4.02 -35.06
CA TYR A 811 -8.67 3.16 -35.70
C TYR A 811 -8.15 2.69 -37.07
N PRO A 812 -7.54 1.49 -37.16
CA PRO A 812 -7.06 0.97 -38.43
C PRO A 812 -8.22 0.53 -39.33
N VAL A 813 -8.16 0.92 -40.61
CA VAL A 813 -9.14 0.58 -41.65
C VAL A 813 -8.46 0.15 -42.96
N ASP A 814 -9.16 -0.63 -43.78
CA ASP A 814 -8.66 -1.08 -45.09
C ASP A 814 -8.69 0.04 -46.15
N ALA A 815 -9.67 0.94 -46.03
CA ALA A 815 -9.86 2.09 -46.89
C ALA A 815 -10.49 3.26 -46.13
N ILE A 816 -10.04 4.48 -46.39
CA ILE A 816 -10.63 5.72 -45.85
C ILE A 816 -11.65 6.24 -46.88
N GLU A 817 -12.72 5.46 -47.08
CA GLU A 817 -13.83 5.79 -47.99
C GLU A 817 -15.08 6.08 -47.17
N ARG A 818 -15.94 7.00 -47.62
CA ARG A 818 -17.21 7.30 -46.94
C ARG A 818 -18.34 6.45 -47.54
N PRO A 819 -19.17 5.76 -46.72
CA PRO A 819 -19.09 5.62 -45.27
C PRO A 819 -17.91 4.71 -44.86
N LEU A 820 -17.24 5.04 -43.75
CA LEU A 820 -16.14 4.23 -43.25
C LEU A 820 -16.67 2.87 -42.77
N ASN A 821 -16.30 1.81 -43.48
CA ASN A 821 -16.77 0.46 -43.20
C ASN A 821 -15.82 -0.26 -42.22
N SER A 822 -16.38 -0.77 -41.12
CA SER A 822 -15.73 -1.65 -40.12
C SER A 822 -14.60 -1.05 -39.27
N PHE A 823 -14.84 -0.91 -37.96
CA PHE A 823 -13.84 -0.49 -36.96
C PHE A 823 -13.61 -1.57 -35.89
N PRO A 824 -13.12 -2.77 -36.25
CA PRO A 824 -13.07 -3.87 -35.30
C PRO A 824 -12.14 -3.58 -34.12
N HIS A 825 -11.04 -2.88 -34.38
CA HIS A 825 -10.01 -2.58 -33.39
C HIS A 825 -9.91 -1.08 -33.10
N CYS A 826 -9.47 -0.77 -31.89
CA CYS A 826 -9.06 0.56 -31.46
C CYS A 826 -7.83 0.39 -30.58
N PHE A 827 -6.76 1.10 -30.89
CA PHE A 827 -5.49 1.04 -30.16
C PHE A 827 -5.18 2.40 -29.55
N PRO A 828 -5.13 2.50 -28.22
CA PRO A 828 -4.69 3.71 -27.56
C PRO A 828 -3.15 3.81 -27.57
N PHE A 829 -2.64 5.01 -27.83
CA PHE A 829 -1.22 5.32 -27.85
C PHE A 829 -0.95 6.59 -27.04
N ARG A 830 0.26 6.73 -26.49
CA ARG A 830 0.67 7.95 -25.79
C ARG A 830 0.75 9.13 -26.75
N GLY A 831 0.58 10.34 -26.25
CA GLY A 831 0.76 11.53 -27.08
C GLY A 831 2.18 11.65 -27.63
N GLY A 832 2.32 12.19 -28.83
CA GLY A 832 3.61 12.26 -29.52
C GLY A 832 4.04 10.96 -30.21
N THR A 833 3.18 9.94 -30.20
CA THR A 833 3.42 8.69 -30.96
C THR A 833 3.49 8.99 -32.45
N CYS A 834 4.49 8.40 -33.12
CA CYS A 834 4.72 8.58 -34.55
C CYS A 834 4.07 7.46 -35.39
N ALA A 835 3.85 7.72 -36.68
CA ALA A 835 3.26 6.75 -37.62
C ALA A 835 4.01 5.41 -37.65
N GLY A 836 5.34 5.43 -37.54
CA GLY A 836 6.16 4.22 -37.49
C GLY A 836 5.93 3.35 -36.27
N GLU A 837 5.72 3.98 -35.11
CA GLU A 837 5.46 3.27 -33.85
C GLU A 837 4.09 2.58 -33.88
N VAL A 838 3.09 3.26 -34.47
CA VAL A 838 1.78 2.65 -34.74
C VAL A 838 1.92 1.45 -35.67
N PHE A 839 2.65 1.61 -36.78
CA PHE A 839 2.90 0.50 -37.71
C PHE A 839 3.54 -0.71 -37.01
N ASP A 840 4.57 -0.49 -36.21
CA ASP A 840 5.25 -1.56 -35.49
C ASP A 840 4.35 -2.25 -34.46
N ALA A 841 3.45 -1.50 -33.82
CA ALA A 841 2.43 -2.06 -32.93
C ALA A 841 1.37 -2.88 -33.67
N LEU A 842 0.96 -2.45 -34.88
CA LEU A 842 0.06 -3.20 -35.74
C LEU A 842 0.70 -4.48 -36.30
N LEU A 843 2.01 -4.46 -36.58
CA LEU A 843 2.79 -5.67 -36.90
C LEU A 843 2.80 -6.66 -35.73
N ARG A 844 3.12 -6.19 -34.51
CA ARG A 844 3.15 -7.06 -33.31
C ARG A 844 1.80 -7.67 -32.95
N SER A 845 0.70 -6.99 -33.28
CA SER A 845 -0.66 -7.49 -33.08
C SER A 845 -1.15 -8.44 -34.19
N ASN A 846 -0.28 -8.80 -35.15
CA ASN A 846 -0.59 -9.64 -36.30
C ASN A 846 -1.74 -9.10 -37.18
N LEU A 847 -1.98 -7.79 -37.15
CA LEU A 847 -2.94 -7.13 -38.04
C LEU A 847 -2.32 -6.79 -39.41
N LEU A 848 -0.99 -6.62 -39.44
CA LEU A 848 -0.19 -6.32 -40.63
C LEU A 848 1.01 -7.29 -40.73
N ASP A 849 1.57 -7.45 -41.93
CA ASP A 849 2.85 -8.13 -42.18
C ASP A 849 3.63 -7.37 -43.27
N GLY A 850 4.95 -7.49 -43.30
CA GLY A 850 5.83 -6.87 -44.29
C GLY A 850 6.39 -5.50 -43.87
N LYS A 851 6.94 -4.77 -44.84
CA LYS A 851 7.51 -3.43 -44.63
C LYS A 851 6.47 -2.35 -44.92
N LEU A 852 6.54 -1.22 -44.21
CA LEU A 852 5.67 -0.06 -44.43
C LEU A 852 5.90 0.51 -45.84
N VAL A 853 4.84 0.62 -46.62
CA VAL A 853 4.84 1.25 -47.96
C VAL A 853 4.25 2.65 -47.87
N ARG A 854 3.10 2.79 -47.20
CA ARG A 854 2.39 4.07 -47.08
C ARG A 854 1.56 4.09 -45.78
N PHE A 855 1.57 5.23 -45.10
CA PHE A 855 0.76 5.46 -43.90
C PHE A 855 -0.13 6.66 -44.14
N GLU A 856 -1.44 6.44 -44.18
CA GLU A 856 -2.45 7.48 -44.36
C GLU A 856 -3.16 7.68 -43.03
N ALA A 857 -3.34 8.94 -42.62
CA ALA A 857 -3.99 9.30 -41.37
C ALA A 857 -4.91 10.49 -41.55
N VAL A 858 -6.00 10.49 -40.80
CA VAL A 858 -6.96 11.60 -40.73
C VAL A 858 -7.55 11.69 -39.32
N ASP A 859 -7.59 12.89 -38.75
CA ASP A 859 -8.36 13.12 -37.53
C ASP A 859 -9.85 13.05 -37.87
N THR A 860 -10.59 12.27 -37.09
CA THR A 860 -12.05 12.14 -37.22
C THR A 860 -12.79 13.47 -37.25
N LYS A 861 -12.27 14.55 -36.64
CA LYS A 861 -12.85 15.90 -36.72
C LYS A 861 -12.92 16.41 -38.17
N TYR A 862 -11.83 16.30 -38.91
CA TYR A 862 -11.75 16.74 -40.31
C TYR A 862 -12.43 15.76 -41.27
N LEU A 863 -12.65 14.53 -40.83
CA LEU A 863 -13.40 13.53 -41.60
C LEU A 863 -14.88 13.90 -41.77
N VAL A 864 -15.45 14.79 -40.96
CA VAL A 864 -16.81 15.31 -41.15
C VAL A 864 -16.82 16.44 -42.20
N GLU A 865 -15.78 17.27 -42.19
CA GLU A 865 -15.69 18.52 -42.96
C GLU A 865 -15.18 18.37 -44.40
N GLY A 866 -14.77 17.17 -44.82
CA GLY A 866 -14.15 16.98 -46.15
C GLY A 866 -12.63 17.11 -46.15
N GLY A 867 -12.00 17.05 -44.97
CA GLY A 867 -10.56 17.23 -44.83
C GLY A 867 -9.72 16.20 -45.57
N GLU A 868 -8.57 16.64 -46.05
CA GLU A 868 -7.63 15.84 -46.82
C GLU A 868 -6.95 14.76 -45.94
N VAL A 869 -6.83 13.56 -46.50
CA VAL A 869 -6.09 12.46 -45.89
C VAL A 869 -4.60 12.76 -45.98
N SER A 870 -3.93 12.84 -44.83
CA SER A 870 -2.50 13.14 -44.76
C SER A 870 -1.67 11.87 -44.90
N VAL A 871 -0.68 11.87 -45.80
CA VAL A 871 0.32 10.81 -45.89
C VAL A 871 1.47 11.14 -44.95
N LEU A 872 1.65 10.32 -43.92
CA LEU A 872 2.64 10.55 -42.87
C LEU A 872 3.93 9.77 -43.14
N LYS A 873 5.08 10.41 -42.88
CA LYS A 873 6.36 9.71 -42.80
C LYS A 873 6.46 8.97 -41.47
N ARG A 874 7.37 8.00 -41.40
CA ARG A 874 7.53 7.09 -40.24
C ARG A 874 7.80 7.84 -38.92
N ASP A 875 8.48 8.96 -38.99
CA ASP A 875 8.87 9.87 -37.89
C ASP A 875 7.86 10.99 -37.62
N THR A 876 6.76 11.07 -38.39
CA THR A 876 5.74 12.10 -38.20
C THR A 876 4.76 11.70 -37.09
N VAL A 877 4.48 12.64 -36.18
CA VAL A 877 3.53 12.48 -35.07
C VAL A 877 2.08 12.43 -35.58
N LEU A 878 1.23 11.63 -34.93
CA LEU A 878 -0.18 11.50 -35.30
C LEU A 878 -0.99 12.80 -35.14
N PRO A 879 -1.93 13.09 -36.05
CA PRO A 879 -2.76 14.29 -36.00
C PRO A 879 -3.95 14.10 -35.05
N GLY A 880 -3.96 14.82 -33.93
CA GLY A 880 -5.13 14.93 -33.05
C GLY A 880 -5.48 13.64 -32.28
N ARG A 881 -6.61 13.61 -31.56
CA ARG A 881 -6.88 12.54 -30.57
C ARG A 881 -7.46 11.27 -31.19
N HIS A 882 -8.39 11.40 -32.13
CA HIS A 882 -9.11 10.27 -32.70
C HIS A 882 -8.70 10.14 -34.16
N VAL A 883 -7.87 9.14 -34.46
CA VAL A 883 -7.16 9.06 -35.73
C VAL A 883 -7.56 7.80 -36.48
N VAL A 884 -8.16 7.98 -37.65
CA VAL A 884 -8.40 6.87 -38.58
C VAL A 884 -7.15 6.69 -39.40
N VAL A 885 -6.63 5.47 -39.48
CA VAL A 885 -5.39 5.17 -40.20
C VAL A 885 -5.61 4.07 -41.22
N ARG A 886 -5.00 4.23 -42.39
CA ARG A 886 -4.89 3.18 -43.40
C ARG A 886 -3.41 2.94 -43.66
N VAL A 887 -3.02 1.67 -43.57
CA VAL A 887 -1.60 1.30 -43.62
C VAL A 887 -1.38 0.29 -44.73
N LEU A 888 -0.57 0.66 -45.72
CA LEU A 888 -0.17 -0.22 -46.81
C LEU A 888 1.19 -0.82 -46.50
N SER A 889 1.30 -2.14 -46.59
CA SER A 889 2.55 -2.88 -46.41
C SER A 889 2.88 -3.77 -47.61
N THR A 890 4.12 -4.26 -47.68
CA THR A 890 4.61 -5.06 -48.82
C THR A 890 3.96 -6.44 -48.96
N LYS A 891 3.25 -6.93 -47.94
CA LYS A 891 2.49 -8.19 -47.98
C LYS A 891 1.02 -7.88 -47.76
N ARG A 892 0.13 -8.40 -48.62
CA ARG A 892 -1.33 -8.24 -48.44
C ARG A 892 -1.80 -8.94 -47.16
N HIS A 893 -2.74 -8.31 -46.47
CA HIS A 893 -3.36 -8.70 -45.19
C HIS A 893 -3.55 -10.21 -44.93
N LEU A 894 -3.37 -10.60 -43.67
CA LEU A 894 -3.78 -11.90 -43.13
C LEU A 894 -5.27 -11.95 -42.68
N VAL A 895 -5.97 -10.81 -42.60
CA VAL A 895 -7.38 -10.75 -42.16
C VAL A 895 -8.31 -10.55 -43.36
N ALA A 896 -8.24 -11.46 -44.34
CA ALA A 896 -9.47 -11.87 -45.00
C ALA A 896 -10.17 -12.82 -44.01
N GLN A 897 -11.25 -12.39 -43.37
CA GLN A 897 -12.10 -13.32 -42.62
C GLN A 897 -12.51 -14.46 -43.57
N LYS A 898 -11.90 -15.64 -43.36
CA LYS A 898 -12.55 -16.91 -43.65
C LYS A 898 -13.88 -16.90 -42.92
N ARG A 899 -14.96 -16.65 -43.65
CA ARG A 899 -16.28 -17.19 -43.33
C ARG A 899 -16.17 -18.71 -43.42
N GLU A 900 -15.70 -19.36 -42.36
CA GLU A 900 -15.94 -20.79 -42.13
C GLU A 900 -15.44 -21.13 -40.71
N GLY A 901 -16.35 -21.63 -39.89
CA GLY A 901 -16.12 -21.91 -38.48
C GLY A 901 -14.98 -22.90 -38.28
N LYS A 902 -13.99 -22.49 -37.49
CA LYS A 902 -13.20 -23.34 -36.58
C LYS A 902 -12.30 -22.45 -35.73
N GLU A 903 -12.54 -22.45 -34.43
CA GLU A 903 -11.67 -21.86 -33.42
C GLU A 903 -10.27 -22.49 -33.51
N CYS A 904 -9.23 -21.67 -33.58
CA CYS A 904 -7.85 -22.09 -33.33
C CYS A 904 -7.33 -21.40 -32.08
N MET A 905 -7.04 -22.22 -31.07
CA MET A 905 -6.31 -21.87 -29.86
C MET A 905 -4.89 -21.43 -30.21
N LEU A 906 -4.44 -20.28 -29.72
CA LEU A 906 -3.02 -19.92 -29.67
C LEU A 906 -2.68 -19.48 -28.24
N GLY A 907 -2.06 -20.41 -27.52
CA GLY A 907 -1.42 -20.15 -26.23
C GLY A 907 -0.06 -19.50 -26.44
N VAL A 908 0.21 -18.44 -25.67
CA VAL A 908 1.56 -17.94 -25.44
C VAL A 908 1.68 -17.73 -23.92
N GLY A 909 2.49 -18.56 -23.28
CA GLY A 909 3.10 -18.26 -21.99
C GLY A 909 4.53 -17.78 -22.25
N PRO A 910 5.13 -16.95 -21.37
CA PRO A 910 6.52 -16.60 -21.51
C PRO A 910 7.37 -17.83 -21.14
N LYS A 911 8.31 -18.19 -22.03
CA LYS A 911 9.47 -18.99 -21.66
C LYS A 911 10.57 -18.03 -21.20
N VAL A 912 11.10 -18.38 -20.02
CA VAL A 912 12.24 -17.82 -19.27
C VAL A 912 11.96 -16.50 -18.57
#